data_AF-A0A8H4R0C1-F1
#
_entry.id   AF-A0A8H4R0C1-F1
#
_cell.length_a   1.000
_cell.length_b   1.000
_cell.length_c   1.000
_cell.angle_alpha   90.00
_cell.angle_beta   90.00
_cell.angle_gamma   90.00
#
_symmetry.space_group_name_H-M   'P 1'
#
loop_
_entity.id
_entity.type
_entity.pdbx_description
1 polymer ?
#
loop_
_entity_poly.entity_id
_entity_poly.type
_entity_poly.pdbx_seq_one_letter_code
_entity_poly.pdbx_strand_id
1 'polypeptide(L)'
;MRLPISPGNGHGQTPSFGWMTILSLVISQLAWKVYGHIAPWHKGMYCLNGTNPGLDDEDTNAALNKTDWWFHHVNQCDEFPPAPGDFLELPANGNFTVELTTNRGFTTLSYNGTRTGIYDSGLVAAQEGKAPDDCITNPNIHTQNETMAAGTAFAISYVSDLSEVTEDNLVVFTVLYHTPWERIATYQVPNLPACPEPEGCICAWGWVANGCGEPNMYMLPYRCRITGQTGPSAVAKAVPPTWCESDATNCTSGAKQSKCDEFPPAPGEFLDLPANGEFTVELAANRAFTTLSYGGSKAGLYADGQNHPGLGVTREGKPPGSDCITNPNIHTQNESMAAGTAFAISYVSELNQVTEDNLAVFTVLYHTPWRRIATYKVPNLPACPPGGCICAWGWVPNGCGEPNMYMLPFRCRVTGRPGRVPVARAVPPVWCEDDKKKCIRGAKQMVFWNQLEGNNVFVSGNDLSGHPKAPSYNWKMGFKNGYPESLIIITLPSLHSQKARIPIMSCSMTLEQTNKSTSSVVYLSPSKRRRSPTPPLETGSSAKEIYQWILLKSPESVASCSVRDVLQMKANETQGFDFYWLGSVPCRTVKIVGMIVGILIYEKRIIYSIDDGTAVIDCNHQHQRPARAKNAPEIPLPDLKPIARIGRFVQIVGIVKPHHETRTVLVDSIACTSPNDELLHTREVRQLHKIQYSSTKPFTIPPPRNPKTPQKSRLPPTPTTWNTTPPSSVSSSPVKPVSDELPQICKSPIKLRHPSRLHTHDLTENTFRIYLKHYMDYSPPAPEDDDQSDNDIETSITHIPTTPTKRARNDVTPRPSTSYRNLDSTPRPRIPPPDFGISTSRSGLPSIKPETMDNPRKGFTLSYLRRVPELSLLASRVVMAVSKRRLRAEKQKLKDAGTKPTSQRKAQILAASAITPTQFAGKMKRLFQWSIVQLLKEGCLVHWDGPVRACPDSSSITNASLLWKTVGDGSSLFSTTTLNSSTSSTFIDLDVDAGALSDPDPSEEAYISVTPDFLADFVANAIKVLVDHYERIGKRYNGATKDGILSVLRKDDRWKYVGEWSIDDALELLRKQGRVWSMGKGRWDLTE
;
A
#
# COMPACT_ATOMS: atom_id res chain seq x y z
N MET A 1 -58.75 24.56 -33.93
CA MET A 1 -58.78 25.72 -34.85
C MET A 1 -57.70 26.72 -34.41
N ARG A 2 -57.65 27.94 -34.97
CA ARG A 2 -56.49 28.85 -34.92
C ARG A 2 -56.19 29.44 -33.52
N LEU A 3 -54.91 29.78 -33.35
CA LEU A 3 -54.27 30.76 -32.44
C LEU A 3 -54.84 32.21 -32.62
N PRO A 4 -54.34 33.28 -31.95
CA PRO A 4 -53.63 33.46 -30.65
C PRO A 4 -54.22 34.64 -29.80
N ILE A 5 -53.44 35.21 -28.84
CA ILE A 5 -53.25 36.67 -28.49
C ILE A 5 -53.34 37.02 -26.97
N SER A 6 -52.51 37.99 -26.54
CA SER A 6 -52.35 38.62 -25.20
C SER A 6 -52.20 40.15 -25.38
N PRO A 7 -52.69 41.05 -24.49
CA PRO A 7 -52.00 41.51 -23.24
C PRO A 7 -53.00 41.80 -22.06
N GLY A 8 -52.67 42.40 -20.90
CA GLY A 8 -51.38 42.71 -20.23
C GLY A 8 -51.38 44.00 -19.36
N ASN A 9 -50.65 43.98 -18.22
CA ASN A 9 -50.23 45.08 -17.30
C ASN A 9 -51.27 45.89 -16.46
N GLY A 10 -50.91 46.13 -15.18
CA GLY A 10 -51.55 47.10 -14.24
C GLY A 10 -51.27 46.79 -12.74
N HIS A 11 -50.82 47.77 -11.94
CA HIS A 11 -50.44 47.60 -10.50
C HIS A 11 -51.39 48.29 -9.51
N GLY A 12 -51.41 47.88 -8.22
CA GLY A 12 -52.26 48.52 -7.18
C GLY A 12 -52.19 48.05 -5.71
N GLN A 13 -50.99 47.85 -5.13
CA GLN A 13 -50.63 47.92 -3.68
C GLN A 13 -51.61 47.53 -2.53
N THR A 14 -51.28 46.44 -1.81
CA THR A 14 -50.93 46.34 -0.34
C THR A 14 -51.57 47.29 0.72
N PRO A 15 -51.79 46.88 2.01
CA PRO A 15 -50.79 46.13 2.81
C PRO A 15 -51.23 45.19 3.99
N SER A 16 -50.27 44.36 4.43
CA SER A 16 -49.91 44.01 5.83
C SER A 16 -50.86 43.27 6.80
N PHE A 17 -50.38 42.38 7.68
CA PHE A 17 -49.11 41.62 7.80
C PHE A 17 -49.36 40.41 8.73
N GLY A 18 -48.73 39.26 8.49
CA GLY A 18 -48.81 38.09 9.39
C GLY A 18 -47.95 36.94 8.86
N TRP A 19 -46.82 36.66 9.51
CA TRP A 19 -45.78 35.80 8.92
C TRP A 19 -45.95 34.31 9.25
N MET A 20 -46.14 33.52 8.19
CA MET A 20 -45.61 32.15 8.10
C MET A 20 -44.42 32.16 7.14
N THR A 21 -43.23 31.81 7.64
CA THR A 21 -42.03 31.64 6.80
C THR A 21 -41.14 30.51 7.32
N ILE A 22 -41.41 29.28 6.88
CA ILE A 22 -40.37 28.26 6.67
C ILE A 22 -40.58 27.74 5.24
N LEU A 23 -39.89 28.38 4.29
CA LEU A 23 -39.92 27.99 2.88
C LEU A 23 -38.76 27.04 2.57
N SER A 24 -38.95 26.19 1.56
CA SER A 24 -38.00 25.17 1.11
C SER A 24 -36.59 25.69 0.87
N LEU A 25 -35.61 25.04 1.50
CA LEU A 25 -34.20 25.11 1.10
C LEU A 25 -33.55 23.73 1.22
N VAL A 26 -34.10 22.78 0.46
CA VAL A 26 -33.42 21.51 0.16
C VAL A 26 -32.21 21.86 -0.68
N ILE A 27 -31.02 21.82 -0.08
CA ILE A 27 -29.77 22.13 -0.77
C ILE A 27 -29.58 21.11 -1.90
N SER A 28 -29.64 21.60 -3.13
CA SER A 28 -29.30 20.80 -4.30
C SER A 28 -27.79 20.59 -4.32
N GLN A 29 -27.34 19.44 -3.81
CA GLN A 29 -25.98 18.96 -4.08
C GLN A 29 -25.89 18.48 -5.53
N LEU A 30 -25.86 19.45 -6.44
CA LEU A 30 -25.32 19.30 -7.77
C LEU A 30 -23.84 18.94 -7.63
N ALA A 31 -23.52 17.65 -7.70
CA ALA A 31 -22.17 17.22 -8.03
C ALA A 31 -21.84 17.78 -9.42
N TRP A 32 -21.07 18.86 -9.47
CA TRP A 32 -20.69 19.51 -10.72
C TRP A 32 -19.90 18.52 -11.58
N LYS A 33 -20.43 18.17 -12.76
CA LYS A 33 -19.69 17.38 -13.75
C LYS A 33 -18.61 18.25 -14.38
N VAL A 34 -17.42 18.18 -13.80
CA VAL A 34 -16.22 18.89 -14.24
C VAL A 34 -15.69 18.23 -15.53
N TYR A 35 -15.81 18.94 -16.65
CA TYR A 35 -15.41 18.48 -18.00
C TYR A 35 -14.11 19.18 -18.49
N GLY A 36 -13.00 18.91 -17.82
CA GLY A 36 -11.68 19.34 -18.26
C GLY A 36 -11.21 18.58 -19.50
N HIS A 37 -10.57 19.29 -20.42
CA HIS A 37 -10.11 18.81 -21.72
C HIS A 37 -8.86 19.60 -22.08
N ILE A 38 -7.66 19.01 -22.06
CA ILE A 38 -6.39 19.73 -22.23
C ILE A 38 -5.44 18.98 -23.17
N ALA A 39 -4.77 19.72 -24.05
CA ALA A 39 -3.78 19.23 -25.00
C ALA A 39 -2.50 20.09 -24.91
N PRO A 40 -1.29 19.51 -25.08
CA PRO A 40 -0.07 20.26 -25.35
C PRO A 40 0.00 20.62 -26.83
N TRP A 41 -0.22 21.89 -27.14
CA TRP A 41 -0.17 22.37 -28.50
C TRP A 41 1.29 22.63 -28.91
N HIS A 42 1.69 22.05 -30.04
CA HIS A 42 3.00 22.21 -30.65
C HIS A 42 2.91 21.94 -32.15
N LYS A 43 3.74 22.58 -32.98
CA LYS A 43 3.65 22.43 -34.45
C LYS A 43 3.79 20.99 -34.96
N GLY A 44 4.63 20.19 -34.30
CA GLY A 44 4.82 18.77 -34.61
C GLY A 44 3.68 17.85 -34.15
N MET A 45 2.56 18.36 -33.63
CA MET A 45 1.39 17.55 -33.25
C MET A 45 0.54 17.17 -34.47
N TYR A 46 -0.18 16.05 -34.38
CA TYR A 46 -1.24 15.75 -35.33
C TYR A 46 -2.50 16.59 -35.03
N CYS A 47 -3.34 16.79 -36.03
CA CYS A 47 -4.57 17.59 -36.01
C CYS A 47 -4.46 19.01 -35.41
N LEU A 48 -3.28 19.64 -35.50
CA LEU A 48 -3.04 21.05 -35.12
C LEU A 48 -4.07 22.01 -35.73
N ASN A 49 -4.50 21.73 -36.96
CA ASN A 49 -5.41 22.55 -37.76
C ASN A 49 -6.89 22.13 -37.62
N GLY A 50 -7.18 21.22 -36.68
CA GLY A 50 -8.43 20.47 -36.62
C GLY A 50 -8.40 19.24 -37.52
N THR A 51 -9.55 18.58 -37.67
CA THR A 51 -9.71 17.33 -38.45
C THR A 51 -10.61 17.50 -39.67
N ASN A 52 -10.59 18.70 -40.26
CA ASN A 52 -11.29 19.04 -41.51
C ASN A 52 -10.27 19.20 -42.65
N PRO A 53 -10.25 18.33 -43.69
CA PRO A 53 -9.26 18.39 -44.76
C PRO A 53 -9.19 19.74 -45.48
N GLY A 54 -8.01 20.36 -45.46
CA GLY A 54 -7.74 21.62 -46.14
C GLY A 54 -8.22 22.90 -45.42
N LEU A 55 -8.71 22.78 -44.19
CA LEU A 55 -9.04 23.91 -43.32
C LEU A 55 -7.93 24.12 -42.27
N ASP A 56 -7.65 25.37 -41.91
CA ASP A 56 -6.88 25.72 -40.70
C ASP A 56 -7.83 26.38 -39.71
N ASP A 57 -8.23 25.63 -38.68
CA ASP A 57 -9.11 26.11 -37.61
C ASP A 57 -8.29 26.63 -36.42
N GLU A 58 -8.08 27.96 -36.37
CA GLU A 58 -7.37 28.63 -35.29
C GLU A 58 -8.08 28.53 -33.92
N ASP A 59 -9.38 28.22 -33.87
CA ASP A 59 -10.18 28.05 -32.64
C ASP A 59 -10.45 26.57 -32.33
N THR A 60 -9.62 25.66 -32.87
CA THR A 60 -9.88 24.23 -32.78
C THR A 60 -9.69 23.64 -31.37
N ASN A 61 -10.61 22.75 -31.02
CA ASN A 61 -10.53 21.86 -29.87
C ASN A 61 -10.51 20.37 -30.28
N ALA A 62 -10.25 20.06 -31.57
CA ALA A 62 -10.40 18.72 -32.12
C ALA A 62 -9.59 17.66 -31.35
N ALA A 63 -8.34 17.99 -30.97
CA ALA A 63 -7.38 17.20 -30.21
C ALA A 63 -7.84 16.73 -28.80
N LEU A 64 -9.12 16.85 -28.46
CA LEU A 64 -9.67 16.63 -27.12
C LEU A 64 -10.86 15.66 -27.07
N ASN A 65 -11.31 15.12 -28.20
CA ASN A 65 -12.51 14.28 -28.26
C ASN A 65 -12.28 12.86 -27.69
N LYS A 66 -13.31 12.27 -27.06
CA LYS A 66 -13.16 11.31 -25.96
C LYS A 66 -13.31 9.82 -26.30
N THR A 67 -13.83 9.47 -27.47
CA THR A 67 -14.36 8.12 -27.78
C THR A 67 -13.41 7.14 -28.49
N ASP A 68 -12.12 7.46 -28.58
CA ASP A 68 -11.02 6.47 -28.69
C ASP A 68 -9.80 7.07 -27.99
N TRP A 69 -9.05 6.22 -27.28
CA TRP A 69 -7.91 6.60 -26.45
C TRP A 69 -6.58 6.45 -27.20
N TRP A 70 -6.50 5.60 -28.22
CA TRP A 70 -5.27 5.45 -29.00
C TRP A 70 -5.19 6.56 -30.03
N PHE A 71 -4.41 7.60 -29.71
CA PHE A 71 -4.11 8.72 -30.60
C PHE A 71 -5.33 9.49 -31.16
N HIS A 72 -6.46 9.42 -30.45
CA HIS A 72 -7.75 10.05 -30.79
C HIS A 72 -8.37 9.62 -32.14
N HIS A 73 -8.13 8.39 -32.63
CA HIS A 73 -8.65 7.93 -33.94
C HIS A 73 -10.15 8.21 -34.21
N VAL A 74 -10.99 8.22 -33.17
CA VAL A 74 -12.44 8.54 -33.28
C VAL A 74 -12.78 9.91 -33.89
N ASN A 75 -11.87 10.90 -33.79
CA ASN A 75 -12.04 12.21 -34.44
C ASN A 75 -11.16 12.36 -35.69
N GLN A 76 -10.47 11.27 -36.07
CA GLN A 76 -9.50 11.14 -37.16
C GLN A 76 -8.19 11.93 -36.96
N CYS A 77 -7.82 12.33 -35.73
CA CYS A 77 -6.63 13.16 -35.51
C CYS A 77 -5.34 12.57 -36.11
N ASP A 78 -5.19 11.26 -35.98
CA ASP A 78 -4.11 10.45 -36.55
C ASP A 78 -4.02 10.52 -38.09
N GLU A 79 -5.12 10.78 -38.78
CA GLU A 79 -5.16 11.01 -40.24
C GLU A 79 -4.60 12.39 -40.65
N PHE A 80 -4.38 13.32 -39.70
CA PHE A 80 -3.87 14.69 -39.95
C PHE A 80 -2.45 14.89 -39.40
N PRO A 81 -1.39 14.41 -40.08
CA PRO A 81 -0.01 14.63 -39.64
C PRO A 81 0.39 16.12 -39.66
N PRO A 82 1.40 16.51 -38.87
CA PRO A 82 1.99 17.85 -38.94
C PRO A 82 2.58 18.14 -40.32
N ALA A 83 2.77 19.42 -40.64
CA ALA A 83 3.29 19.86 -41.93
C ALA A 83 4.72 19.31 -42.20
N PRO A 84 5.10 19.03 -43.46
CA PRO A 84 6.43 18.51 -43.77
C PRO A 84 7.56 19.43 -43.29
N GLY A 85 8.28 18.99 -42.26
CA GLY A 85 9.36 19.74 -41.61
C GLY A 85 9.04 20.25 -40.20
N ASP A 86 7.77 20.25 -39.77
CA ASP A 86 7.40 20.56 -38.39
C ASP A 86 7.54 19.32 -37.49
N PHE A 87 8.40 19.41 -36.48
CA PHE A 87 8.68 18.36 -35.49
C PHE A 87 8.59 18.94 -34.07
N LEU A 88 8.24 18.11 -33.10
CA LEU A 88 8.57 18.34 -31.71
C LEU A 88 10.07 18.06 -31.53
N GLU A 89 10.87 19.11 -31.37
CA GLU A 89 12.31 18.98 -31.15
C GLU A 89 12.61 18.63 -29.69
N LEU A 90 13.40 17.57 -29.50
CA LEU A 90 13.76 17.04 -28.20
C LEU A 90 15.29 17.10 -28.04
N PRO A 91 15.85 18.18 -27.48
CA PRO A 91 17.30 18.32 -27.33
C PRO A 91 17.83 17.35 -26.27
N ALA A 92 18.61 16.35 -26.67
CA ALA A 92 19.12 15.32 -25.76
C ALA A 92 19.96 15.92 -24.63
N ASN A 93 19.64 15.58 -23.38
CA ASN A 93 20.19 16.17 -22.15
C ASN A 93 19.83 17.66 -21.92
N GLY A 94 18.85 18.19 -22.66
CA GLY A 94 18.26 19.52 -22.50
C GLY A 94 16.79 19.46 -22.06
N ASN A 95 16.04 20.54 -22.32
CA ASN A 95 14.62 20.65 -22.03
C ASN A 95 13.84 21.07 -23.30
N PHE A 96 12.55 20.75 -23.36
CA PHE A 96 11.60 21.30 -24.33
C PHE A 96 10.35 21.82 -23.64
N THR A 97 9.61 22.71 -24.32
CA THR A 97 8.45 23.42 -23.77
C THR A 97 7.25 23.29 -24.70
N VAL A 98 6.06 23.10 -24.15
CA VAL A 98 4.77 22.99 -24.88
C VAL A 98 3.69 23.79 -24.16
N GLU A 99 2.62 24.13 -24.89
CA GLU A 99 1.50 24.93 -24.37
C GLU A 99 0.29 24.05 -24.03
N LEU A 100 0.08 23.74 -22.75
CA LEU A 100 -1.09 23.01 -22.25
C LEU A 100 -2.33 23.91 -22.24
N THR A 101 -3.28 23.70 -23.16
CA THR A 101 -4.54 24.47 -23.21
C THR A 101 -5.76 23.65 -23.62
N THR A 102 -6.94 24.21 -23.34
CA THR A 102 -8.27 23.70 -23.71
C THR A 102 -8.66 23.96 -25.17
N ASN A 103 -7.89 24.77 -25.89
CA ASN A 103 -8.16 25.16 -27.28
C ASN A 103 -6.91 25.80 -27.89
N ARG A 104 -6.58 25.51 -29.16
CA ARG A 104 -5.44 26.14 -29.86
C ARG A 104 -5.49 27.67 -29.80
N GLY A 105 -6.69 28.24 -29.80
CA GLY A 105 -6.97 29.66 -29.68
C GLY A 105 -6.39 30.34 -28.42
N PHE A 106 -6.01 29.61 -27.38
CA PHE A 106 -5.36 30.14 -26.17
C PHE A 106 -3.82 30.02 -26.17
N THR A 107 -3.22 29.65 -27.32
CA THR A 107 -1.78 29.40 -27.49
C THR A 107 -1.11 30.47 -28.34
N THR A 108 0.22 30.44 -28.47
CA THR A 108 0.93 31.28 -29.46
C THR A 108 0.73 30.83 -30.92
N LEU A 109 0.12 29.66 -31.16
CA LEU A 109 -0.10 29.07 -32.49
C LEU A 109 -1.41 29.52 -33.17
N SER A 110 -2.17 30.42 -32.53
CA SER A 110 -3.37 31.07 -33.07
C SER A 110 -3.45 32.54 -32.65
N TYR A 111 -4.17 33.35 -33.41
CA TYR A 111 -4.47 34.77 -33.14
C TYR A 111 -3.25 35.63 -32.79
N ASN A 112 -2.08 35.28 -33.31
CA ASN A 112 -0.79 35.88 -32.98
C ASN A 112 -0.51 35.94 -31.45
N GLY A 113 -0.97 34.94 -30.70
CA GLY A 113 -0.84 34.85 -29.24
C GLY A 113 -1.71 35.83 -28.43
N THR A 114 -2.57 36.64 -29.07
CA THR A 114 -3.32 37.72 -28.39
C THR A 114 -4.34 37.24 -27.34
N ARG A 115 -4.64 35.94 -27.28
CA ARG A 115 -5.55 35.31 -26.32
C ARG A 115 -4.84 34.42 -25.27
N THR A 116 -3.51 34.41 -25.21
CA THR A 116 -2.78 33.55 -24.26
C THR A 116 -2.95 34.02 -22.81
N GLY A 117 -3.29 33.09 -21.92
CA GLY A 117 -3.33 33.31 -20.47
C GLY A 117 -2.08 32.82 -19.73
N ILE A 118 -2.13 32.83 -18.39
CA ILE A 118 -1.26 31.99 -17.55
C ILE A 118 -1.79 30.54 -17.56
N TYR A 119 -3.12 30.38 -17.64
CA TYR A 119 -3.82 29.10 -17.59
C TYR A 119 -4.38 28.67 -18.97
N ASP A 120 -4.78 27.41 -19.03
CA ASP A 120 -5.30 26.63 -20.17
C ASP A 120 -6.55 27.18 -20.87
N SER A 121 -7.27 28.13 -20.26
CA SER A 121 -8.48 28.75 -20.79
C SER A 121 -8.31 30.23 -21.16
N GLY A 122 -7.06 30.70 -21.31
CA GLY A 122 -6.75 32.11 -21.60
C GLY A 122 -6.82 33.03 -20.38
N LEU A 123 -7.09 32.49 -19.19
CA LEU A 123 -7.18 33.27 -17.95
C LEU A 123 -5.81 33.65 -17.36
N VAL A 124 -5.77 34.80 -16.68
CA VAL A 124 -4.59 35.31 -15.96
C VAL A 124 -4.56 34.84 -14.49
N ALA A 125 -5.69 34.38 -13.95
CA ALA A 125 -5.80 33.80 -12.61
C ALA A 125 -6.78 32.63 -12.62
N ALA A 126 -6.50 31.58 -11.85
CA ALA A 126 -7.48 30.54 -11.55
C ALA A 126 -8.49 31.04 -10.51
N GLN A 127 -9.75 30.59 -10.60
CA GLN A 127 -10.70 30.80 -9.51
C GLN A 127 -10.45 29.76 -8.41
N GLU A 128 -10.23 30.23 -7.18
CA GLU A 128 -10.13 29.35 -6.02
C GLU A 128 -11.44 28.56 -5.82
N GLY A 129 -11.32 27.31 -5.35
CA GLY A 129 -12.47 26.51 -4.93
C GLY A 129 -13.22 27.18 -3.77
N LYS A 130 -14.54 26.98 -3.69
CA LYS A 130 -15.36 27.61 -2.63
C LYS A 130 -15.13 26.99 -1.25
N ALA A 131 -14.51 25.82 -1.23
CA ALA A 131 -13.94 25.15 -0.05
C ALA A 131 -12.59 24.51 -0.43
N PRO A 132 -11.72 24.16 0.55
CA PRO A 132 -10.39 23.57 0.27
C PRO A 132 -10.39 22.24 -0.50
N ASP A 133 -11.52 21.51 -0.47
CA ASP A 133 -11.69 20.22 -1.14
C ASP A 133 -12.42 20.33 -2.51
N ASP A 134 -12.88 21.53 -2.91
CA ASP A 134 -13.61 21.74 -4.15
C ASP A 134 -12.68 21.65 -5.38
N CYS A 135 -13.16 21.01 -6.45
CA CYS A 135 -12.48 21.00 -7.74
C CYS A 135 -12.53 22.37 -8.42
N ILE A 136 -11.40 22.81 -8.98
CA ILE A 136 -11.33 24.00 -9.82
C ILE A 136 -12.10 23.71 -11.13
N THR A 137 -13.03 24.61 -11.47
CA THR A 137 -13.92 24.46 -12.63
C THR A 137 -13.76 25.54 -13.70
N ASN A 138 -13.02 26.61 -13.38
CA ASN A 138 -12.61 27.65 -14.32
C ASN A 138 -11.25 28.25 -13.88
N PRO A 139 -10.11 27.86 -14.47
CA PRO A 139 -9.93 26.90 -15.58
C PRO A 139 -10.34 25.46 -15.23
N ASN A 140 -10.41 24.58 -16.23
CA ASN A 140 -10.94 23.22 -16.06
C ASN A 140 -9.83 22.15 -16.17
N ILE A 141 -9.00 22.12 -15.13
CA ILE A 141 -7.73 21.38 -15.05
C ILE A 141 -7.81 20.04 -14.28
N HIS A 142 -9.02 19.59 -13.92
CA HIS A 142 -9.25 18.34 -13.15
C HIS A 142 -8.39 18.21 -11.87
N THR A 143 -8.33 19.27 -11.05
CA THR A 143 -7.67 19.25 -9.73
C THR A 143 -8.31 20.24 -8.75
N GLN A 144 -8.09 20.07 -7.44
CA GLN A 144 -8.38 21.07 -6.41
C GLN A 144 -7.31 22.18 -6.33
N ASN A 145 -6.04 21.84 -6.61
CA ASN A 145 -4.89 22.76 -6.54
C ASN A 145 -3.64 22.18 -7.23
N GLU A 146 -2.57 22.96 -7.36
CA GLU A 146 -1.30 22.56 -7.98
C GLU A 146 -0.74 21.24 -7.42
N THR A 147 -0.67 21.13 -6.10
CA THR A 147 -0.06 19.96 -5.44
C THR A 147 -0.84 18.66 -5.66
N MET A 148 -2.13 18.78 -5.98
CA MET A 148 -3.03 17.66 -6.27
C MET A 148 -3.08 17.28 -7.76
N ALA A 149 -2.58 18.14 -8.66
CA ALA A 149 -2.59 17.88 -10.10
C ALA A 149 -1.75 16.63 -10.44
N ALA A 150 -2.33 15.73 -11.24
CA ALA A 150 -1.89 14.34 -11.37
C ALA A 150 -0.46 14.16 -11.92
N GLY A 151 0.02 15.11 -12.72
CA GLY A 151 1.22 14.98 -13.51
C GLY A 151 0.94 14.43 -14.91
N THR A 152 1.84 14.74 -15.84
CA THR A 152 1.73 14.40 -17.27
C THR A 152 3.07 13.85 -17.78
N ALA A 153 3.04 13.11 -18.88
CA ALA A 153 4.21 12.42 -19.42
C ALA A 153 4.36 12.61 -20.93
N PHE A 154 5.60 12.48 -21.42
CA PHE A 154 5.88 12.25 -22.83
C PHE A 154 6.60 10.92 -23.03
N ALA A 155 6.17 10.21 -24.07
CA ALA A 155 6.70 8.94 -24.55
C ALA A 155 7.19 9.04 -26.00
N ILE A 156 8.08 8.15 -26.41
CA ILE A 156 8.69 8.12 -27.75
C ILE A 156 8.76 6.69 -28.29
N SER A 157 8.56 6.54 -29.60
CA SER A 157 8.76 5.31 -30.36
C SER A 157 9.63 5.60 -31.59
N TYR A 158 10.61 4.74 -31.85
CA TYR A 158 11.63 4.93 -32.91
C TYR A 158 11.19 4.40 -34.27
N VAL A 159 9.91 4.61 -34.59
CA VAL A 159 9.28 4.39 -35.89
C VAL A 159 8.87 5.74 -36.47
N SER A 160 8.75 5.84 -37.80
CA SER A 160 8.36 7.08 -38.49
C SER A 160 6.89 7.11 -38.89
N ASP A 161 6.27 5.92 -39.03
CA ASP A 161 4.84 5.77 -39.30
C ASP A 161 4.06 5.65 -37.98
N LEU A 162 2.94 6.36 -37.86
CA LEU A 162 2.09 6.32 -36.67
C LEU A 162 1.41 4.94 -36.50
N SER A 163 1.16 4.22 -37.59
CA SER A 163 0.58 2.87 -37.57
C SER A 163 1.55 1.77 -37.13
N GLU A 164 2.87 2.04 -37.15
CA GLU A 164 3.89 1.15 -36.57
C GLU A 164 4.08 1.35 -35.05
N VAL A 165 3.42 2.35 -34.44
CA VAL A 165 3.51 2.59 -33.00
C VAL A 165 2.63 1.58 -32.25
N THR A 166 3.18 0.99 -31.19
CA THR A 166 2.52 0.00 -30.34
C THR A 166 2.85 0.24 -28.87
N GLU A 167 2.07 -0.35 -27.96
CA GLU A 167 2.34 -0.29 -26.51
C GLU A 167 3.75 -0.80 -26.13
N ASP A 168 4.28 -1.78 -26.88
CA ASP A 168 5.63 -2.34 -26.70
C ASP A 168 6.75 -1.32 -26.96
N ASN A 169 6.56 -0.47 -27.99
CA ASN A 169 7.60 0.39 -28.55
C ASN A 169 7.47 1.86 -28.13
N LEU A 170 6.32 2.26 -27.58
CA LEU A 170 6.07 3.61 -27.05
C LEU A 170 6.56 3.74 -25.60
N VAL A 171 7.68 4.45 -25.41
CA VAL A 171 8.43 4.49 -24.14
C VAL A 171 8.37 5.88 -23.50
N VAL A 172 7.74 5.98 -22.32
CA VAL A 172 7.79 7.17 -21.46
C VAL A 172 9.26 7.51 -21.15
N PHE A 173 9.71 8.68 -21.61
CA PHE A 173 11.08 9.16 -21.40
C PHE A 173 11.15 10.33 -20.42
N THR A 174 10.03 11.00 -20.16
CA THR A 174 9.95 12.15 -19.24
C THR A 174 8.57 12.30 -18.63
N VAL A 175 8.52 12.87 -17.41
CA VAL A 175 7.33 13.08 -16.59
C VAL A 175 7.46 14.41 -15.88
N LEU A 176 6.40 15.21 -15.87
CA LEU A 176 6.31 16.46 -15.14
C LEU A 176 5.18 16.34 -14.10
N TYR A 177 5.54 16.40 -12.82
CA TYR A 177 4.57 16.39 -11.71
C TYR A 177 3.74 17.68 -11.70
N HIS A 178 2.63 17.68 -10.97
CA HIS A 178 1.79 18.88 -10.75
C HIS A 178 1.30 19.55 -12.04
N THR A 179 0.98 18.74 -13.05
CA THR A 179 0.41 19.21 -14.32
C THR A 179 -0.84 18.42 -14.73
N PRO A 180 -1.71 18.99 -15.59
CA PRO A 180 -1.73 20.37 -16.06
C PRO A 180 -2.02 21.36 -14.90
N TRP A 181 -1.43 22.55 -14.98
CA TRP A 181 -1.64 23.63 -14.02
C TRP A 181 -1.50 24.98 -14.74
N GLU A 182 -0.29 25.44 -14.99
CA GLU A 182 -0.02 26.54 -15.93
C GLU A 182 -0.01 26.04 -17.39
N ARG A 183 -0.21 26.97 -18.33
CA ARG A 183 -0.10 26.73 -19.78
C ARG A 183 1.31 26.34 -20.20
N ILE A 184 2.35 26.93 -19.61
CA ILE A 184 3.74 26.72 -20.04
C ILE A 184 4.34 25.50 -19.31
N ALA A 185 4.33 24.34 -19.96
CA ALA A 185 4.89 23.11 -19.41
C ALA A 185 6.26 22.81 -20.03
N THR A 186 7.29 22.67 -19.20
CA THR A 186 8.67 22.40 -19.63
C THR A 186 9.17 21.06 -19.09
N TYR A 187 9.55 20.17 -20.00
CA TYR A 187 9.95 18.79 -19.71
C TYR A 187 11.43 18.58 -19.98
N GLN A 188 12.08 17.73 -19.17
CA GLN A 188 13.49 17.36 -19.34
C GLN A 188 13.62 16.22 -20.36
N VAL A 189 14.69 16.22 -21.17
CA VAL A 189 14.99 15.16 -22.14
C VAL A 189 16.24 14.41 -21.67
N PRO A 190 16.20 13.08 -21.47
CA PRO A 190 17.38 12.29 -21.12
C PRO A 190 18.32 12.13 -22.33
N ASN A 191 19.39 11.34 -22.17
CA ASN A 191 20.34 11.06 -23.25
C ASN A 191 19.75 10.08 -24.29
N LEU A 192 18.84 10.57 -25.13
CA LEU A 192 18.16 9.77 -26.16
C LEU A 192 19.06 9.53 -27.39
N PRO A 193 18.92 8.39 -28.08
CA PRO A 193 19.53 8.15 -29.39
C PRO A 193 18.83 8.96 -30.50
N ALA A 194 19.46 9.07 -31.67
CA ALA A 194 18.87 9.77 -32.82
C ALA A 194 17.63 9.05 -33.39
N CYS A 195 16.71 9.82 -33.96
CA CYS A 195 15.55 9.30 -34.68
C CYS A 195 15.93 8.77 -36.09
N PRO A 196 15.05 7.98 -36.73
CA PRO A 196 15.14 7.74 -38.17
C PRO A 196 15.11 9.05 -38.95
N GLU A 197 15.94 9.15 -40.01
CA GLU A 197 16.03 10.31 -40.89
C GLU A 197 15.56 9.93 -42.30
N PRO A 198 14.80 10.78 -43.02
CA PRO A 198 14.46 12.17 -42.69
C PRO A 198 13.16 12.36 -41.86
N GLU A 199 12.40 11.28 -41.64
CA GLU A 199 10.99 11.35 -41.21
C GLU A 199 10.73 11.44 -39.70
N GLY A 200 11.77 11.27 -38.87
CA GLY A 200 11.69 11.39 -37.41
C GLY A 200 11.15 10.15 -36.70
N CYS A 201 10.95 10.32 -35.40
CA CYS A 201 10.24 9.40 -34.51
C CYS A 201 8.77 9.81 -34.37
N ILE A 202 7.94 8.95 -33.77
CA ILE A 202 6.68 9.36 -33.15
C ILE A 202 6.87 9.56 -31.64
N CYS A 203 6.25 10.60 -31.09
CA CYS A 203 6.03 10.74 -29.65
C CYS A 203 4.53 10.69 -29.30
N ALA A 204 4.25 10.39 -28.04
CA ALA A 204 2.95 10.59 -27.42
C ALA A 204 3.06 11.51 -26.21
N TRP A 205 2.10 12.40 -26.01
CA TRP A 205 1.81 12.94 -24.68
C TRP A 205 0.77 12.05 -23.99
N GLY A 206 0.79 11.98 -22.65
CA GLY A 206 -0.18 11.21 -21.86
C GLY A 206 -0.56 11.88 -20.53
N TRP A 207 -1.85 11.85 -20.21
CA TRP A 207 -2.42 12.35 -18.95
C TRP A 207 -3.58 11.48 -18.44
N VAL A 208 -3.71 11.37 -17.12
CA VAL A 208 -4.87 10.80 -16.41
C VAL A 208 -5.22 11.71 -15.23
N ALA A 209 -6.49 12.07 -15.07
CA ALA A 209 -6.95 12.97 -14.00
C ALA A 209 -6.91 12.32 -12.59
N ASN A 210 -6.76 13.14 -11.55
CA ASN A 210 -6.68 12.70 -10.15
C ASN A 210 -7.71 13.44 -9.28
N GLY A 211 -8.60 12.70 -8.60
CA GLY A 211 -9.54 13.24 -7.61
C GLY A 211 -10.71 14.07 -8.16
N CYS A 212 -10.54 14.76 -9.28
CA CYS A 212 -11.53 15.60 -9.94
C CYS A 212 -11.86 15.10 -11.36
N GLY A 213 -13.12 15.24 -11.76
CA GLY A 213 -13.61 14.79 -13.06
C GLY A 213 -13.85 13.28 -13.17
N GLU A 214 -14.05 12.80 -14.40
CA GLU A 214 -14.10 11.36 -14.71
C GLU A 214 -12.67 10.84 -14.99
N PRO A 215 -12.27 9.65 -14.48
CA PRO A 215 -10.91 9.12 -14.63
C PRO A 215 -10.66 8.57 -16.04
N ASN A 216 -10.43 9.48 -16.98
CA ASN A 216 -10.13 9.19 -18.38
C ASN A 216 -8.62 9.30 -18.65
N MET A 217 -8.16 8.67 -19.74
CA MET A 217 -6.83 8.87 -20.31
C MET A 217 -6.93 9.81 -21.51
N TYR A 218 -6.00 10.76 -21.63
CA TYR A 218 -5.82 11.63 -22.79
C TYR A 218 -4.45 11.32 -23.40
N MET A 219 -4.38 11.14 -24.73
CA MET A 219 -3.15 10.67 -25.40
C MET A 219 -3.05 11.19 -26.84
N LEU A 220 -2.07 12.05 -27.10
CA LEU A 220 -1.91 12.78 -28.37
C LEU A 220 -0.60 12.42 -29.09
N PRO A 221 -0.60 12.19 -30.42
CA PRO A 221 0.61 11.90 -31.18
C PRO A 221 1.32 13.16 -31.69
N TYR A 222 2.64 13.05 -31.86
CA TYR A 222 3.52 14.06 -32.43
C TYR A 222 4.55 13.40 -33.35
N ARG A 223 4.96 14.04 -34.44
CA ARG A 223 6.26 13.73 -35.06
C ARG A 223 7.37 14.42 -34.28
N CYS A 224 8.45 13.70 -34.04
CA CYS A 224 9.54 14.08 -33.15
C CYS A 224 10.91 13.97 -33.81
N ARG A 225 11.85 14.84 -33.45
CA ARG A 225 13.28 14.68 -33.76
C ARG A 225 14.11 14.92 -32.51
N ILE A 226 15.01 13.98 -32.18
CA ILE A 226 16.03 14.21 -31.14
C ILE A 226 17.12 15.11 -31.73
N THR A 227 17.45 16.19 -31.02
CA THR A 227 18.49 17.16 -31.43
C THR A 227 19.64 17.22 -30.41
N GLY A 228 20.76 17.86 -30.76
CA GLY A 228 21.93 17.96 -29.88
C GLY A 228 22.85 16.71 -29.92
N GLN A 229 23.50 16.41 -28.80
CA GLN A 229 24.43 15.26 -28.69
C GLN A 229 23.68 14.00 -28.24
N THR A 230 23.34 13.13 -29.19
CA THR A 230 22.57 11.90 -28.95
C THR A 230 23.42 10.75 -28.41
N GLY A 231 22.86 9.94 -27.51
CA GLY A 231 23.53 8.76 -26.95
C GLY A 231 23.51 7.54 -27.89
N PRO A 232 24.48 6.61 -27.78
CA PRO A 232 24.48 5.35 -28.55
C PRO A 232 23.58 4.26 -27.93
N SER A 233 22.93 4.54 -26.80
CA SER A 233 22.13 3.58 -26.04
C SER A 233 20.71 3.46 -26.61
N ALA A 234 20.32 2.25 -27.04
CA ALA A 234 18.94 1.97 -27.39
C ALA A 234 18.00 2.18 -26.19
N VAL A 235 16.81 2.71 -26.44
CA VAL A 235 15.77 2.91 -25.42
C VAL A 235 15.18 1.57 -24.97
N ALA A 236 14.90 1.43 -23.67
CA ALA A 236 14.44 0.17 -23.09
C ALA A 236 12.93 -0.07 -23.32
N LYS A 237 12.56 -1.34 -23.57
CA LYS A 237 11.16 -1.80 -23.79
C LYS A 237 10.20 -1.49 -22.63
N ALA A 238 8.90 -1.48 -22.93
CA ALA A 238 7.80 -1.22 -22.00
C ALA A 238 7.45 -2.39 -21.02
N VAL A 239 7.05 -2.05 -19.78
CA VAL A 239 6.77 -2.89 -18.57
C VAL A 239 5.82 -2.12 -17.58
N PRO A 240 4.79 -2.68 -16.91
CA PRO A 240 3.63 -1.84 -16.53
C PRO A 240 3.86 -0.84 -15.37
N PRO A 241 3.04 0.23 -15.25
CA PRO A 241 3.12 1.17 -14.14
C PRO A 241 2.56 0.55 -12.86
N THR A 242 3.44 0.30 -11.90
CA THR A 242 3.08 -0.20 -10.56
C THR A 242 2.60 0.94 -9.67
N TRP A 243 1.42 0.80 -9.07
CA TRP A 243 0.88 1.77 -8.10
C TRP A 243 1.68 1.74 -6.79
N CYS A 244 2.52 2.75 -6.55
CA CYS A 244 3.43 2.85 -5.41
C CYS A 244 2.89 3.76 -4.29
N GLU A 245 1.86 3.31 -3.57
CA GLU A 245 1.07 4.17 -2.66
C GLU A 245 1.81 4.68 -1.40
N SER A 246 2.93 4.06 -0.98
CA SER A 246 3.59 4.42 0.30
C SER A 246 5.09 4.13 0.42
N ASP A 247 5.74 3.53 -0.59
CA ASP A 247 7.18 3.27 -0.57
C ASP A 247 7.74 3.23 -2.00
N ALA A 248 8.53 4.25 -2.36
CA ALA A 248 9.15 4.37 -3.68
C ALA A 248 10.17 3.25 -3.98
N THR A 249 10.67 2.53 -2.97
CA THR A 249 11.60 1.41 -3.17
C THR A 249 10.93 0.14 -3.69
N ASN A 250 9.60 0.09 -3.75
CA ASN A 250 8.85 -0.97 -4.44
C ASN A 250 8.54 -0.65 -5.92
N CYS A 251 8.91 0.53 -6.43
CA CYS A 251 8.67 0.89 -7.83
C CYS A 251 9.71 0.25 -8.77
N THR A 252 9.26 -0.37 -9.85
CA THR A 252 10.12 -0.80 -10.97
C THR A 252 10.51 0.37 -11.86
N SER A 253 11.81 0.62 -12.00
CA SER A 253 12.37 1.50 -13.02
C SER A 253 12.34 0.82 -14.41
N GLY A 254 11.93 1.56 -15.45
CA GLY A 254 11.71 1.07 -16.83
C GLY A 254 10.51 1.76 -17.52
N ALA A 255 10.26 1.48 -18.80
CA ALA A 255 9.08 1.92 -19.56
C ALA A 255 7.84 1.03 -19.31
N LYS A 256 6.65 1.29 -19.95
CA LYS A 256 5.19 1.17 -19.54
C LYS A 256 4.12 0.00 -19.74
N GLN A 257 4.28 -1.21 -20.30
CA GLN A 257 3.16 -2.10 -20.80
C GLN A 257 2.63 -3.27 -19.89
N SER A 258 1.34 -3.67 -19.95
CA SER A 258 0.65 -4.72 -19.12
C SER A 258 0.78 -6.20 -19.56
N LYS A 259 0.82 -7.17 -18.60
CA LYS A 259 1.08 -8.62 -18.83
C LYS A 259 0.33 -9.59 -17.88
N CYS A 260 -0.99 -9.77 -18.02
CA CYS A 260 -1.76 -10.67 -17.12
C CYS A 260 -1.43 -12.17 -17.26
N ASP A 261 -0.78 -12.56 -18.34
CA ASP A 261 -0.24 -13.90 -18.62
C ASP A 261 1.06 -14.20 -17.85
N GLU A 262 1.93 -13.20 -17.67
CA GLU A 262 3.16 -13.29 -16.86
C GLU A 262 2.89 -13.21 -15.34
N PHE A 263 1.67 -12.82 -14.93
CA PHE A 263 1.24 -12.73 -13.53
C PHE A 263 0.19 -13.80 -13.16
N PRO A 264 0.54 -15.10 -13.16
CA PRO A 264 -0.38 -16.16 -12.76
C PRO A 264 -0.77 -16.05 -11.28
N PRO A 265 -1.94 -16.58 -10.88
CA PRO A 265 -2.36 -16.60 -9.48
C PRO A 265 -1.39 -17.43 -8.63
N ALA A 266 -1.35 -17.11 -7.33
CA ALA A 266 -0.39 -17.67 -6.38
C ALA A 266 -0.40 -19.21 -6.36
N PRO A 267 0.75 -19.90 -6.18
CA PRO A 267 0.81 -21.36 -6.25
C PRO A 267 -0.12 -22.05 -5.24
N GLY A 268 -1.18 -22.68 -5.74
CA GLY A 268 -2.22 -23.34 -4.94
C GLY A 268 -3.62 -22.72 -5.09
N GLU A 269 -3.71 -21.50 -5.62
CA GLU A 269 -4.98 -20.84 -5.93
C GLU A 269 -5.58 -21.39 -7.24
N PHE A 270 -6.84 -21.84 -7.17
CA PHE A 270 -7.60 -22.37 -8.30
C PHE A 270 -9.08 -22.02 -8.18
N LEU A 271 -9.70 -21.66 -9.30
CA LEU A 271 -11.16 -21.68 -9.46
C LEU A 271 -11.65 -23.14 -9.37
N ASP A 272 -12.40 -23.44 -8.30
CA ASP A 272 -12.93 -24.78 -8.06
C ASP A 272 -14.21 -25.05 -8.88
N LEU A 273 -14.15 -26.07 -9.73
CA LEU A 273 -15.25 -26.51 -10.61
C LEU A 273 -15.81 -27.85 -10.13
N PRO A 274 -16.82 -27.89 -9.24
CA PRO A 274 -17.38 -29.14 -8.75
C PRO A 274 -18.15 -29.87 -9.86
N ALA A 275 -17.64 -31.01 -10.33
CA ALA A 275 -18.25 -31.76 -11.44
C ALA A 275 -19.70 -32.17 -11.12
N ASN A 276 -20.63 -31.83 -12.02
CA ASN A 276 -22.09 -31.97 -11.85
C ASN A 276 -22.70 -31.04 -10.76
N GLY A 277 -21.96 -30.05 -10.30
CA GLY A 277 -22.41 -29.01 -9.35
C GLY A 277 -22.50 -27.63 -10.00
N GLU A 278 -22.36 -26.59 -9.19
CA GLU A 278 -22.39 -25.18 -9.61
C GLU A 278 -21.27 -24.42 -8.89
N PHE A 279 -20.75 -23.34 -9.51
CA PHE A 279 -19.77 -22.45 -8.91
C PHE A 279 -20.17 -20.99 -9.11
N THR A 280 -19.73 -20.13 -8.20
CA THR A 280 -20.11 -18.71 -8.16
C THR A 280 -18.87 -17.84 -8.31
N VAL A 281 -18.97 -16.80 -9.13
CA VAL A 281 -17.95 -15.76 -9.31
C VAL A 281 -18.56 -14.38 -9.16
N GLU A 282 -17.70 -13.37 -9.04
CA GLU A 282 -18.08 -11.96 -8.92
C GLU A 282 -17.72 -11.21 -10.20
N LEU A 283 -18.72 -10.62 -10.85
CA LEU A 283 -18.57 -9.75 -12.02
C LEU A 283 -18.68 -8.29 -11.57
N ALA A 284 -17.60 -7.52 -11.70
CA ALA A 284 -17.55 -6.14 -11.25
C ALA A 284 -16.67 -5.28 -12.17
N ALA A 285 -17.01 -4.00 -12.31
CA ALA A 285 -16.23 -3.01 -13.05
C ALA A 285 -14.90 -2.66 -12.34
N ASN A 286 -14.76 -2.98 -11.05
CA ASN A 286 -13.52 -2.84 -10.30
C ASN A 286 -13.43 -3.91 -9.20
N ARG A 287 -12.22 -4.45 -8.95
CA ARG A 287 -11.97 -5.40 -7.86
C ARG A 287 -12.41 -4.85 -6.49
N ALA A 288 -12.37 -3.53 -6.30
CA ALA A 288 -12.87 -2.82 -5.12
C ALA A 288 -14.31 -3.23 -4.73
N PHE A 289 -15.16 -3.52 -5.72
CA PHE A 289 -16.58 -3.84 -5.52
C PHE A 289 -16.84 -5.35 -5.36
N THR A 290 -15.79 -6.16 -5.20
CA THR A 290 -15.87 -7.61 -4.94
C THR A 290 -15.45 -7.95 -3.51
N THR A 291 -15.68 -9.18 -3.05
CA THR A 291 -15.12 -9.64 -1.76
C THR A 291 -13.58 -9.70 -1.74
N LEU A 292 -12.93 -9.65 -2.91
CA LEU A 292 -11.47 -9.69 -3.08
C LEU A 292 -10.77 -8.36 -2.74
N SER A 293 -11.49 -7.34 -2.25
CA SER A 293 -10.90 -6.08 -1.75
C SER A 293 -11.74 -5.46 -0.65
N TYR A 294 -11.09 -4.70 0.25
CA TYR A 294 -11.72 -4.05 1.42
C TYR A 294 -12.61 -4.99 2.29
N GLY A 295 -12.34 -6.30 2.30
CA GLY A 295 -13.17 -7.30 2.97
C GLY A 295 -14.61 -7.41 2.44
N GLY A 296 -14.87 -6.96 1.21
CA GLY A 296 -16.22 -6.86 0.64
C GLY A 296 -17.06 -5.67 1.14
N SER A 297 -16.49 -4.75 1.93
CA SER A 297 -17.25 -3.59 2.47
C SER A 297 -17.79 -2.62 1.41
N LYS A 298 -17.21 -2.61 0.20
CA LYS A 298 -17.69 -1.82 -0.95
C LYS A 298 -18.51 -2.66 -1.96
N ALA A 299 -18.91 -3.88 -1.60
CA ALA A 299 -19.50 -4.85 -2.54
C ALA A 299 -21.05 -4.87 -2.49
N GLY A 300 -21.70 -3.99 -3.27
CA GLY A 300 -23.16 -3.95 -3.45
C GLY A 300 -23.75 -5.10 -4.28
N LEU A 301 -25.01 -4.98 -4.67
CA LEU A 301 -25.72 -5.98 -5.49
C LEU A 301 -25.23 -6.01 -6.95
N TYR A 302 -24.78 -4.86 -7.46
CA TYR A 302 -24.40 -4.64 -8.85
C TYR A 302 -22.89 -4.43 -9.04
N ALA A 303 -22.46 -4.43 -10.31
CA ALA A 303 -21.04 -4.47 -10.72
C ALA A 303 -20.22 -3.21 -10.34
N ASP A 304 -20.88 -2.12 -9.97
CA ASP A 304 -20.31 -0.83 -9.55
C ASP A 304 -20.23 -0.66 -8.02
N GLY A 305 -20.57 -1.70 -7.26
CA GLY A 305 -20.60 -1.66 -5.80
C GLY A 305 -21.87 -1.07 -5.19
N GLN A 306 -22.86 -0.68 -5.99
CA GLN A 306 -24.12 -0.12 -5.51
C GLN A 306 -25.29 -1.13 -5.55
N ASN A 307 -26.43 -0.71 -5.00
CA ASN A 307 -27.64 -1.53 -4.87
C ASN A 307 -28.77 -1.15 -5.85
N HIS A 308 -28.64 -0.05 -6.59
CA HIS A 308 -29.56 0.45 -7.64
C HIS A 308 -31.05 0.11 -7.41
N PRO A 309 -31.70 0.71 -6.40
CA PRO A 309 -33.09 0.42 -6.07
C PRO A 309 -34.02 0.74 -7.25
N GLY A 310 -34.74 -0.26 -7.74
CA GLY A 310 -35.61 -0.17 -8.93
C GLY A 310 -35.04 -0.86 -10.17
N LEU A 311 -33.71 -1.01 -10.28
CA LEU A 311 -33.08 -1.78 -11.36
C LEU A 311 -33.50 -3.26 -11.25
N GLY A 312 -34.12 -3.78 -12.30
CA GLY A 312 -34.71 -5.14 -12.33
C GLY A 312 -36.03 -5.32 -11.57
N VAL A 313 -36.71 -4.24 -11.15
CA VAL A 313 -38.02 -4.33 -10.44
C VAL A 313 -39.20 -4.20 -11.42
N THR A 314 -39.06 -3.44 -12.50
CA THR A 314 -40.00 -3.43 -13.62
C THR A 314 -39.77 -4.65 -14.53
N ARG A 315 -40.83 -5.26 -15.06
CA ARG A 315 -40.74 -6.38 -16.03
C ARG A 315 -40.04 -5.97 -17.34
N GLU A 316 -40.09 -4.69 -17.65
CA GLU A 316 -39.35 -4.04 -18.73
C GLU A 316 -38.44 -2.99 -18.08
N GLY A 317 -37.13 -3.17 -18.15
CA GLY A 317 -36.17 -2.18 -17.70
C GLY A 317 -36.13 -1.02 -18.69
N LYS A 318 -36.85 0.08 -18.36
CA LYS A 318 -37.36 1.10 -19.30
C LYS A 318 -38.34 0.53 -20.34
N PRO A 319 -39.23 1.37 -20.93
CA PRO A 319 -40.05 0.93 -22.07
C PRO A 319 -39.16 0.54 -23.27
N PRO A 320 -39.64 -0.36 -24.15
CA PRO A 320 -38.87 -0.80 -25.32
C PRO A 320 -38.62 0.37 -26.28
N GLY A 321 -37.35 0.81 -26.37
CA GLY A 321 -36.90 1.81 -27.34
C GLY A 321 -36.10 3.00 -26.81
N SER A 322 -35.81 3.11 -25.50
CA SER A 322 -35.07 4.26 -24.94
C SER A 322 -33.83 3.88 -24.10
N ASP A 323 -32.65 4.09 -24.68
CA ASP A 323 -31.30 4.21 -24.08
C ASP A 323 -30.75 3.07 -23.20
N CYS A 324 -29.51 2.66 -23.50
CA CYS A 324 -28.68 1.76 -22.71
C CYS A 324 -28.54 2.18 -21.23
N ILE A 325 -28.26 1.21 -20.35
CA ILE A 325 -27.95 1.47 -18.94
C ILE A 325 -26.48 1.90 -18.84
N THR A 326 -26.27 3.19 -18.54
CA THR A 326 -24.94 3.80 -18.36
C THR A 326 -24.44 3.74 -16.92
N ASN A 327 -25.32 3.51 -15.94
CA ASN A 327 -24.97 3.28 -14.55
C ASN A 327 -25.92 2.22 -13.93
N PRO A 328 -25.44 1.06 -13.45
CA PRO A 328 -24.06 0.58 -13.60
C PRO A 328 -23.76 0.34 -15.08
N ASN A 329 -22.56 0.66 -15.58
CA ASN A 329 -22.25 0.38 -16.99
C ASN A 329 -22.04 -1.13 -17.19
N ILE A 330 -23.06 -1.78 -17.75
CA ILE A 330 -23.11 -3.24 -18.00
C ILE A 330 -23.52 -3.57 -19.45
N HIS A 331 -23.46 -2.57 -20.34
CA HIS A 331 -23.64 -2.72 -21.79
C HIS A 331 -24.90 -3.51 -22.20
N THR A 332 -26.05 -3.12 -21.63
CA THR A 332 -27.39 -3.61 -22.01
C THR A 332 -28.46 -2.55 -21.72
N GLN A 333 -29.62 -2.68 -22.34
CA GLN A 333 -30.83 -1.90 -22.05
C GLN A 333 -31.58 -2.46 -20.82
N ASN A 334 -31.54 -3.78 -20.59
CA ASN A 334 -32.20 -4.46 -19.46
C ASN A 334 -31.71 -5.92 -19.26
N GLU A 335 -32.17 -6.59 -18.20
CA GLU A 335 -31.79 -7.97 -17.85
C GLU A 335 -32.04 -8.97 -19.01
N SER A 336 -33.19 -8.87 -19.68
CA SER A 336 -33.54 -9.79 -20.77
C SER A 336 -32.64 -9.65 -22.00
N MET A 337 -32.07 -8.45 -22.22
CA MET A 337 -31.17 -8.14 -23.34
C MET A 337 -29.68 -8.34 -23.02
N ALA A 338 -29.33 -8.57 -21.74
CA ALA A 338 -27.94 -8.81 -21.33
C ALA A 338 -27.36 -10.06 -22.01
N ALA A 339 -26.22 -9.85 -22.68
CA ALA A 339 -25.79 -10.63 -23.85
C ALA A 339 -25.49 -12.12 -23.61
N GLY A 340 -25.15 -12.48 -22.37
CA GLY A 340 -24.71 -13.81 -21.95
C GLY A 340 -23.19 -13.92 -21.83
N THR A 341 -22.74 -14.68 -20.82
CA THR A 341 -21.33 -14.87 -20.46
C THR A 341 -20.98 -16.35 -20.38
N ALA A 342 -19.72 -16.70 -20.62
CA ALA A 342 -19.27 -18.09 -20.71
C ALA A 342 -18.08 -18.38 -19.78
N PHE A 343 -17.88 -19.67 -19.50
CA PHE A 343 -16.59 -20.20 -19.08
C PHE A 343 -16.13 -21.34 -20.00
N ALA A 344 -14.86 -21.28 -20.38
CA ALA A 344 -14.15 -22.32 -21.11
C ALA A 344 -13.05 -22.97 -20.27
N ILE A 345 -12.63 -24.18 -20.65
CA ILE A 345 -11.60 -24.97 -19.97
C ILE A 345 -10.65 -25.61 -20.99
N SER A 346 -9.36 -25.60 -20.65
CA SER A 346 -8.27 -26.29 -21.35
C SER A 346 -7.49 -27.17 -20.38
N TYR A 347 -7.24 -28.41 -20.79
CA TYR A 347 -6.67 -29.47 -19.95
C TYR A 347 -5.13 -29.47 -19.89
N VAL A 348 -4.55 -28.27 -19.85
CA VAL A 348 -3.11 -28.00 -19.73
C VAL A 348 -2.82 -27.23 -18.43
N SER A 349 -1.62 -27.40 -17.87
CA SER A 349 -1.20 -26.70 -16.64
C SER A 349 -0.63 -25.30 -16.89
N GLU A 350 -0.03 -25.10 -18.08
CA GLU A 350 0.72 -23.90 -18.44
C GLU A 350 -0.05 -23.07 -19.49
N LEU A 351 -0.09 -21.76 -19.28
CA LEU A 351 -0.91 -20.85 -20.09
C LEU A 351 -0.47 -20.82 -21.58
N ASN A 352 0.83 -20.93 -21.85
CA ASN A 352 1.39 -20.99 -23.20
C ASN A 352 1.12 -22.31 -23.96
N GLN A 353 0.41 -23.27 -23.35
CA GLN A 353 -0.09 -24.48 -24.01
C GLN A 353 -1.60 -24.39 -24.32
N VAL A 354 -2.26 -23.30 -23.93
CA VAL A 354 -3.64 -23.03 -24.32
C VAL A 354 -3.68 -22.62 -25.78
N THR A 355 -4.64 -23.16 -26.52
CA THR A 355 -4.92 -22.86 -27.92
C THR A 355 -6.43 -22.78 -28.11
N GLU A 356 -6.89 -22.07 -29.13
CA GLU A 356 -8.31 -21.92 -29.47
C GLU A 356 -9.03 -23.29 -29.46
N ASP A 357 -8.44 -24.28 -30.12
CA ASP A 357 -8.90 -25.66 -30.24
C ASP A 357 -9.01 -26.45 -28.93
N ASN A 358 -8.20 -26.12 -27.92
CA ASN A 358 -8.19 -26.81 -26.64
C ASN A 358 -8.94 -26.07 -25.52
N LEU A 359 -9.38 -24.82 -25.76
CA LEU A 359 -10.15 -24.00 -24.84
C LEU A 359 -11.66 -24.12 -25.11
N ALA A 360 -12.26 -25.21 -24.63
CA ALA A 360 -13.65 -25.55 -24.89
C ALA A 360 -14.62 -24.86 -23.91
N VAL A 361 -15.63 -24.14 -24.43
CA VAL A 361 -16.73 -23.56 -23.64
C VAL A 361 -17.55 -24.67 -23.00
N PHE A 362 -17.47 -24.80 -21.67
CA PHE A 362 -18.13 -25.86 -20.91
C PHE A 362 -19.43 -25.40 -20.23
N THR A 363 -19.64 -24.10 -20.08
CA THR A 363 -20.86 -23.54 -19.48
C THR A 363 -21.08 -22.10 -19.92
N VAL A 364 -22.35 -21.71 -20.02
CA VAL A 364 -22.81 -20.39 -20.43
C VAL A 364 -23.95 -19.99 -19.49
N LEU A 365 -23.97 -18.72 -19.08
CA LEU A 365 -25.05 -18.12 -18.33
C LEU A 365 -25.67 -17.03 -19.21
N TYR A 366 -27.00 -17.05 -19.37
CA TYR A 366 -27.72 -15.98 -20.06
C TYR A 366 -28.03 -14.83 -19.10
N HIS A 367 -28.38 -13.66 -19.64
CA HIS A 367 -28.78 -12.47 -18.88
C HIS A 367 -27.66 -11.93 -17.97
N THR A 368 -26.43 -11.99 -18.49
CA THR A 368 -25.21 -11.55 -17.82
C THR A 368 -24.31 -10.74 -18.77
N PRO A 369 -23.44 -9.86 -18.22
CA PRO A 369 -23.40 -9.41 -16.82
C PRO A 369 -24.67 -8.64 -16.46
N TRP A 370 -25.10 -8.75 -15.21
CA TRP A 370 -26.27 -8.02 -14.69
C TRP A 370 -26.07 -7.72 -13.20
N ARG A 371 -26.26 -8.72 -12.34
CA ARG A 371 -25.85 -8.66 -10.93
C ARG A 371 -24.38 -9.02 -10.78
N ARG A 372 -23.75 -8.59 -9.68
CA ARG A 372 -22.36 -8.93 -9.35
C ARG A 372 -22.17 -10.44 -9.14
N ILE A 373 -23.09 -11.07 -8.40
CA ILE A 373 -23.02 -12.50 -8.11
C ILE A 373 -23.57 -13.29 -9.30
N ALA A 374 -22.71 -14.08 -9.95
CA ALA A 374 -23.07 -14.92 -11.09
C ALA A 374 -22.71 -16.40 -10.82
N THR A 375 -23.68 -17.30 -10.96
CA THR A 375 -23.53 -18.73 -10.63
C THR A 375 -23.71 -19.60 -11.88
N TYR A 376 -22.70 -20.40 -12.20
CA TYR A 376 -22.59 -21.18 -13.43
C TYR A 376 -22.63 -22.68 -13.12
N LYS A 377 -23.29 -23.45 -13.98
CA LYS A 377 -23.43 -24.91 -13.81
C LYS A 377 -22.22 -25.65 -14.40
N VAL A 378 -21.72 -26.68 -13.73
CA VAL A 378 -20.58 -27.49 -14.19
C VAL A 378 -21.10 -28.84 -14.72
N PRO A 379 -20.75 -29.27 -15.95
CA PRO A 379 -21.08 -30.61 -16.45
C PRO A 379 -20.23 -31.69 -15.76
N ASN A 380 -20.32 -32.93 -16.24
CA ASN A 380 -19.52 -34.06 -15.75
C ASN A 380 -18.05 -34.01 -16.23
N LEU A 381 -17.36 -32.89 -15.99
CA LEU A 381 -16.00 -32.63 -16.46
C LEU A 381 -15.01 -33.70 -15.96
N PRO A 382 -14.07 -34.17 -16.80
CA PRO A 382 -12.97 -35.02 -16.35
C PRO A 382 -11.98 -34.23 -15.46
N ALA A 383 -11.16 -34.97 -14.71
CA ALA A 383 -10.18 -34.39 -13.80
C ALA A 383 -9.04 -33.67 -14.55
N CYS A 384 -8.59 -32.53 -14.00
CA CYS A 384 -7.42 -31.80 -14.49
C CYS A 384 -6.10 -32.57 -14.25
N PRO A 385 -5.02 -32.25 -14.99
CA PRO A 385 -3.69 -32.75 -14.67
C PRO A 385 -3.18 -32.16 -13.32
N PRO A 386 -2.08 -32.67 -12.74
CA PRO A 386 -1.64 -32.30 -11.40
C PRO A 386 -1.31 -30.81 -11.17
N GLY A 387 -1.04 -30.04 -12.23
CA GLY A 387 -0.84 -28.59 -12.17
C GLY A 387 -2.13 -27.75 -12.22
N GLY A 388 -3.29 -28.42 -12.31
CA GLY A 388 -4.57 -27.80 -12.62
C GLY A 388 -4.84 -27.70 -14.12
N CYS A 389 -5.97 -27.10 -14.47
CA CYS A 389 -6.32 -26.68 -15.82
C CYS A 389 -6.18 -25.16 -15.94
N ILE A 390 -6.15 -24.65 -17.18
CA ILE A 390 -6.49 -23.25 -17.44
C ILE A 390 -7.97 -23.16 -17.81
N CYS A 391 -8.66 -22.17 -17.27
CA CYS A 391 -10.00 -21.78 -17.67
C CYS A 391 -9.98 -20.32 -18.13
N ALA A 392 -11.02 -19.90 -18.84
CA ALA A 392 -11.24 -18.49 -19.15
C ALA A 392 -12.72 -18.13 -19.02
N TRP A 393 -13.00 -16.97 -18.45
CA TRP A 393 -14.30 -16.30 -18.56
C TRP A 393 -14.36 -15.52 -19.87
N GLY A 394 -15.53 -15.46 -20.50
CA GLY A 394 -15.74 -14.72 -21.75
C GLY A 394 -17.07 -13.97 -21.80
N TRP A 395 -17.05 -12.79 -22.45
CA TRP A 395 -18.22 -11.96 -22.73
C TRP A 395 -18.04 -11.19 -24.03
N VAL A 396 -19.15 -10.94 -24.74
CA VAL A 396 -19.25 -10.04 -25.90
C VAL A 396 -20.56 -9.27 -25.71
N PRO A 397 -20.55 -7.92 -25.54
CA PRO A 397 -21.77 -7.13 -25.37
C PRO A 397 -22.73 -7.22 -26.57
N ASN A 398 -23.98 -6.78 -26.40
CA ASN A 398 -25.01 -6.86 -27.43
C ASN A 398 -25.71 -5.51 -27.62
N GLY A 399 -25.22 -4.71 -28.58
CA GLY A 399 -25.89 -3.48 -29.03
C GLY A 399 -25.86 -2.29 -28.07
N CYS A 400 -25.00 -2.27 -27.06
CA CYS A 400 -24.79 -1.15 -26.14
C CYS A 400 -23.29 -0.91 -25.89
N GLY A 401 -22.84 0.34 -26.06
CA GLY A 401 -21.42 0.68 -26.08
C GLY A 401 -20.70 0.19 -27.35
N GLU A 402 -19.38 0.36 -27.41
CA GLU A 402 -18.58 -0.11 -28.55
C GLU A 402 -18.60 -1.65 -28.71
N PRO A 403 -18.56 -2.16 -29.95
CA PRO A 403 -18.29 -3.57 -30.24
C PRO A 403 -16.93 -4.02 -29.69
N ASN A 404 -16.91 -4.95 -28.74
CA ASN A 404 -15.67 -5.50 -28.19
C ASN A 404 -15.90 -6.93 -27.63
N MET A 405 -14.83 -7.59 -27.21
CA MET A 405 -14.88 -8.82 -26.42
C MET A 405 -14.12 -8.64 -25.11
N TYR A 406 -14.52 -9.40 -24.08
CA TYR A 406 -13.83 -9.45 -22.80
C TYR A 406 -13.48 -10.90 -22.48
N MET A 407 -12.23 -11.14 -22.09
CA MET A 407 -11.72 -12.46 -21.74
C MET A 407 -10.81 -12.35 -20.53
N LEU A 408 -11.00 -13.21 -19.52
CA LEU A 408 -10.15 -13.26 -18.33
C LEU A 408 -9.70 -14.69 -18.03
N PRO A 409 -8.39 -14.99 -17.98
CA PRO A 409 -7.88 -16.32 -17.66
C PRO A 409 -7.91 -16.62 -16.15
N PHE A 410 -8.07 -17.89 -15.82
CA PHE A 410 -8.05 -18.43 -14.46
C PHE A 410 -7.25 -19.73 -14.44
N ARG A 411 -6.43 -19.97 -13.41
CA ARG A 411 -6.10 -21.36 -13.03
C ARG A 411 -7.35 -21.97 -12.39
N CYS A 412 -7.73 -23.18 -12.82
CA CYS A 412 -8.92 -23.87 -12.34
C CYS A 412 -8.65 -25.35 -12.07
N ARG A 413 -9.50 -26.00 -11.28
CA ARG A 413 -9.43 -27.46 -11.07
C ARG A 413 -10.82 -28.07 -10.92
N VAL A 414 -11.01 -29.27 -11.47
CA VAL A 414 -12.28 -29.99 -11.38
C VAL A 414 -12.32 -30.82 -10.10
N THR A 415 -13.36 -30.60 -9.28
CA THR A 415 -13.53 -31.19 -7.94
C THR A 415 -14.77 -32.06 -7.82
N GLY A 416 -15.07 -32.57 -6.62
CA GLY A 416 -16.21 -33.46 -6.38
C GLY A 416 -15.97 -34.88 -6.87
N ARG A 417 -16.71 -35.31 -7.91
CA ARG A 417 -16.55 -36.62 -8.56
C ARG A 417 -16.35 -36.42 -10.07
N PRO A 418 -15.11 -36.18 -10.54
CA PRO A 418 -14.85 -35.90 -11.95
C PRO A 418 -15.20 -37.09 -12.85
N GLY A 419 -15.58 -36.78 -14.09
CA GLY A 419 -15.81 -37.73 -15.17
C GLY A 419 -14.52 -38.46 -15.62
N ARG A 420 -14.68 -39.42 -16.53
CA ARG A 420 -13.57 -40.17 -17.15
C ARG A 420 -13.44 -39.97 -18.66
N VAL A 421 -14.38 -39.27 -19.26
CA VAL A 421 -14.46 -39.10 -20.72
C VAL A 421 -13.94 -37.70 -21.06
N PRO A 422 -13.01 -37.56 -22.03
CA PRO A 422 -12.45 -36.26 -22.38
C PRO A 422 -13.50 -35.32 -22.99
N VAL A 423 -13.25 -34.02 -22.82
CA VAL A 423 -13.91 -32.96 -23.58
C VAL A 423 -13.46 -33.06 -25.05
N ALA A 424 -14.36 -32.82 -26.00
CA ALA A 424 -14.02 -32.83 -27.42
C ALA A 424 -13.18 -31.59 -27.82
N ARG A 425 -12.39 -31.68 -28.90
CA ARG A 425 -11.73 -30.51 -29.51
C ARG A 425 -12.79 -29.45 -29.83
N ALA A 426 -12.50 -28.22 -29.45
CA ALA A 426 -13.39 -27.08 -29.65
C ALA A 426 -13.30 -26.59 -31.10
N VAL A 427 -14.45 -26.30 -31.73
CA VAL A 427 -14.49 -25.65 -33.07
C VAL A 427 -15.19 -24.29 -32.99
N PRO A 428 -14.90 -23.34 -33.89
CA PRO A 428 -15.51 -22.00 -33.87
C PRO A 428 -17.04 -22.06 -33.85
N PRO A 429 -17.73 -21.24 -33.05
CA PRO A 429 -19.18 -21.12 -33.12
C PRO A 429 -19.60 -20.38 -34.41
N VAL A 430 -20.84 -20.60 -34.87
CA VAL A 430 -21.36 -19.92 -36.08
C VAL A 430 -22.70 -19.26 -35.78
N TRP A 431 -22.98 -18.15 -36.47
CA TRP A 431 -24.31 -17.53 -36.43
C TRP A 431 -25.34 -18.48 -37.05
N CYS A 432 -26.40 -18.77 -36.31
CA CYS A 432 -27.44 -19.73 -36.68
C CYS A 432 -28.83 -19.32 -36.16
N GLU A 433 -29.03 -18.01 -35.98
CA GLU A 433 -30.31 -17.42 -35.57
C GLU A 433 -31.43 -17.73 -36.58
N ASP A 434 -31.10 -17.69 -37.88
CA ASP A 434 -32.01 -17.87 -39.01
C ASP A 434 -32.38 -19.34 -39.27
N ASP A 435 -31.44 -20.26 -39.09
CA ASP A 435 -31.69 -21.70 -39.10
C ASP A 435 -30.88 -22.44 -38.03
N LYS A 436 -31.58 -22.91 -37.00
CA LYS A 436 -31.04 -23.67 -35.88
C LYS A 436 -30.38 -25.00 -36.29
N LYS A 437 -30.57 -25.48 -37.52
CA LYS A 437 -29.83 -26.64 -38.07
C LYS A 437 -28.37 -26.30 -38.41
N LYS A 438 -28.07 -25.03 -38.70
CA LYS A 438 -26.69 -24.54 -38.95
C LYS A 438 -25.84 -24.48 -37.68
N CYS A 439 -26.46 -24.46 -36.50
CA CYS A 439 -25.75 -24.38 -35.24
C CYS A 439 -24.79 -25.56 -35.03
N ILE A 440 -23.51 -25.26 -34.80
CA ILE A 440 -22.48 -26.25 -34.43
C ILE A 440 -22.92 -27.09 -33.23
N ARG A 441 -22.79 -28.40 -33.36
CA ARG A 441 -22.97 -29.42 -32.30
C ARG A 441 -21.60 -29.89 -31.81
N GLY A 442 -21.51 -30.30 -30.55
CA GLY A 442 -20.24 -30.70 -29.92
C GLY A 442 -19.70 -29.63 -28.95
N ALA A 443 -18.39 -29.66 -28.73
CA ALA A 443 -17.67 -28.60 -28.01
C ALA A 443 -17.44 -27.40 -28.95
N LYS A 444 -17.58 -26.18 -28.40
CA LYS A 444 -17.33 -24.93 -29.12
C LYS A 444 -16.16 -24.17 -28.50
N GLN A 445 -15.44 -23.43 -29.32
CA GLN A 445 -14.44 -22.46 -28.87
C GLN A 445 -15.13 -21.28 -28.17
N MET A 446 -14.33 -20.45 -27.51
CA MET A 446 -14.75 -19.09 -27.18
C MET A 446 -14.97 -18.28 -28.46
N VAL A 447 -15.67 -17.15 -28.34
CA VAL A 447 -15.86 -16.19 -29.43
C VAL A 447 -14.69 -15.21 -29.40
N PHE A 448 -13.92 -15.18 -30.48
CA PHE A 448 -12.88 -14.19 -30.74
C PHE A 448 -13.37 -13.29 -31.88
N TRP A 449 -13.61 -12.02 -31.58
CA TRP A 449 -14.32 -11.09 -32.46
C TRP A 449 -13.95 -9.62 -32.19
N ASN A 450 -14.01 -8.80 -33.24
CA ASN A 450 -13.63 -7.38 -33.28
C ASN A 450 -12.21 -7.09 -32.77
N GLN A 451 -11.27 -8.01 -33.02
CA GLN A 451 -9.84 -7.86 -32.71
C GLN A 451 -9.04 -7.57 -33.98
N LEU A 452 -7.79 -7.10 -33.84
CA LEU A 452 -6.89 -6.88 -34.99
C LEU A 452 -6.52 -8.20 -35.71
N GLU A 453 -6.28 -9.26 -34.94
CA GLU A 453 -6.00 -10.62 -35.41
C GLU A 453 -6.71 -11.68 -34.55
N GLY A 454 -6.60 -12.96 -34.90
CA GLY A 454 -7.16 -14.07 -34.09
C GLY A 454 -8.69 -14.20 -34.07
N ASN A 455 -9.43 -13.43 -34.89
CA ASN A 455 -10.89 -13.55 -34.98
C ASN A 455 -11.30 -14.94 -35.53
N ASN A 456 -12.13 -15.68 -34.78
CA ASN A 456 -12.69 -16.97 -35.21
C ASN A 456 -14.17 -16.88 -35.63
N VAL A 457 -14.83 -15.75 -35.37
CA VAL A 457 -16.20 -15.47 -35.81
C VAL A 457 -16.24 -14.21 -36.67
N PHE A 458 -16.90 -14.31 -37.82
CA PHE A 458 -17.16 -13.19 -38.71
C PHE A 458 -18.68 -13.05 -38.93
N VAL A 459 -19.24 -11.88 -38.63
CA VAL A 459 -20.67 -11.58 -38.76
C VAL A 459 -20.86 -10.20 -39.38
N SER A 460 -21.90 -10.06 -40.20
CA SER A 460 -22.23 -8.80 -40.90
C SER A 460 -23.72 -8.64 -41.11
N GLY A 461 -24.16 -7.39 -41.27
CA GLY A 461 -25.57 -7.01 -41.32
C GLY A 461 -26.28 -7.17 -39.98
N ASN A 462 -27.62 -7.12 -40.03
CA ASN A 462 -28.45 -7.09 -38.82
C ASN A 462 -29.01 -8.47 -38.45
N ASP A 463 -29.31 -8.65 -37.16
CA ASP A 463 -30.02 -9.80 -36.61
C ASP A 463 -31.53 -9.75 -36.91
N LEU A 464 -32.27 -10.79 -36.53
CA LEU A 464 -33.73 -10.84 -36.70
C LEU A 464 -34.51 -9.78 -35.89
N SER A 465 -33.85 -9.05 -34.98
CA SER A 465 -34.42 -7.92 -34.25
C SER A 465 -34.11 -6.57 -34.90
N GLY A 466 -33.32 -6.54 -35.98
CA GLY A 466 -32.94 -5.33 -36.71
C GLY A 466 -31.69 -4.62 -36.18
N HIS A 467 -30.98 -5.17 -35.19
CA HIS A 467 -29.74 -4.61 -34.64
C HIS A 467 -28.50 -5.21 -35.33
N PRO A 468 -27.35 -4.51 -35.39
CA PRO A 468 -26.09 -5.10 -35.88
C PRO A 468 -25.73 -6.39 -35.11
N LYS A 469 -25.29 -7.44 -35.81
CA LYS A 469 -25.00 -8.73 -35.19
C LYS A 469 -23.79 -8.66 -34.25
N ALA A 470 -24.03 -8.84 -32.95
CA ALA A 470 -22.99 -9.12 -31.97
C ALA A 470 -22.98 -10.64 -31.63
N PRO A 471 -21.86 -11.37 -31.82
CA PRO A 471 -21.80 -12.82 -31.70
C PRO A 471 -21.71 -13.34 -30.24
N SER A 472 -22.59 -12.86 -29.37
CA SER A 472 -22.54 -13.13 -27.93
C SER A 472 -22.85 -14.59 -27.53
N TYR A 473 -22.54 -14.94 -26.28
CA TYR A 473 -22.70 -16.29 -25.71
C TYR A 473 -24.17 -16.63 -25.42
N ASN A 474 -24.97 -16.76 -26.48
CA ASN A 474 -26.38 -17.11 -26.41
C ASN A 474 -26.82 -18.02 -27.58
N TRP A 475 -28.13 -18.24 -27.73
CA TRP A 475 -28.68 -19.17 -28.70
C TRP A 475 -28.46 -18.78 -30.16
N LYS A 476 -28.20 -17.49 -30.49
CA LYS A 476 -27.91 -17.02 -31.85
C LYS A 476 -26.61 -17.62 -32.41
N MET A 477 -25.66 -17.93 -31.51
CA MET A 477 -24.41 -18.66 -31.78
C MET A 477 -24.51 -20.17 -31.42
N GLY A 478 -25.71 -20.65 -31.13
CA GLY A 478 -26.00 -22.04 -30.78
C GLY A 478 -25.52 -22.48 -29.39
N PHE A 479 -25.17 -21.56 -28.48
CA PHE A 479 -24.93 -21.90 -27.07
C PHE A 479 -26.26 -22.10 -26.33
N LYS A 480 -26.31 -23.05 -25.38
CA LYS A 480 -27.45 -23.22 -24.44
C LYS A 480 -27.13 -22.54 -23.11
N ASN A 481 -28.15 -22.02 -22.42
CA ASN A 481 -28.00 -21.61 -21.02
C ASN A 481 -27.72 -22.84 -20.14
N GLY A 482 -26.77 -22.75 -19.21
CA GLY A 482 -26.17 -23.89 -18.52
C GLY A 482 -25.01 -24.52 -19.32
N TYR A 483 -24.80 -25.83 -19.15
CA TYR A 483 -23.72 -26.56 -19.83
C TYR A 483 -24.17 -27.23 -21.13
N PRO A 484 -23.28 -27.41 -22.14
CA PRO A 484 -23.61 -28.17 -23.34
C PRO A 484 -23.71 -29.68 -23.06
N GLU A 485 -24.85 -30.29 -23.39
CA GLU A 485 -25.05 -31.75 -23.31
C GLU A 485 -24.07 -32.54 -24.20
N SER A 486 -23.52 -31.90 -25.23
CA SER A 486 -22.59 -32.47 -26.22
C SER A 486 -21.12 -32.09 -26.03
N LEU A 487 -20.72 -31.60 -24.84
CA LEU A 487 -19.34 -31.19 -24.57
C LEU A 487 -18.33 -32.37 -24.62
N ILE A 488 -18.80 -33.57 -24.28
CA ILE A 488 -18.01 -34.77 -24.01
C ILE A 488 -18.04 -35.70 -25.23
N ILE A 489 -16.95 -36.43 -25.49
CA ILE A 489 -16.91 -37.42 -26.59
C ILE A 489 -17.88 -38.58 -26.31
N ILE A 490 -19.07 -38.57 -26.93
CA ILE A 490 -20.04 -39.67 -26.84
C ILE A 490 -19.70 -40.74 -27.89
N THR A 491 -18.93 -41.76 -27.48
CA THR A 491 -18.77 -43.00 -28.29
C THR A 491 -20.05 -43.84 -28.24
N LEU A 492 -21.02 -43.51 -29.09
CA LEU A 492 -22.21 -44.33 -29.31
C LEU A 492 -21.86 -45.65 -30.04
N PRO A 493 -22.33 -46.81 -29.59
CA PRO A 493 -22.09 -48.08 -30.27
C PRO A 493 -23.07 -48.32 -31.44
N SER A 494 -22.53 -48.26 -32.66
CA SER A 494 -22.98 -48.94 -33.91
C SER A 494 -24.43 -48.80 -34.39
N LEU A 495 -24.62 -48.33 -35.64
CA LEU A 495 -25.54 -48.94 -36.63
C LEU A 495 -25.42 -48.27 -38.04
N HIS A 496 -24.74 -48.95 -38.99
CA HIS A 496 -25.00 -48.96 -40.46
C HIS A 496 -24.95 -47.61 -41.28
N SER A 497 -24.60 -47.53 -42.59
CA SER A 497 -24.14 -48.51 -43.59
C SER A 497 -23.61 -47.85 -44.89
N GLN A 498 -22.46 -48.32 -45.44
CA GLN A 498 -22.02 -48.24 -46.87
C GLN A 498 -21.69 -46.84 -47.49
N LYS A 499 -20.87 -46.68 -48.56
CA LYS A 499 -20.14 -47.65 -49.43
C LYS A 499 -18.86 -47.07 -50.10
N ALA A 500 -17.78 -47.87 -50.10
CA ALA A 500 -16.70 -48.08 -51.09
C ALA A 500 -16.20 -47.00 -52.08
N ARG A 501 -14.86 -46.88 -52.21
CA ARG A 501 -14.08 -47.41 -53.37
C ARG A 501 -12.59 -47.66 -53.02
N ILE A 502 -11.87 -48.34 -53.92
CA ILE A 502 -10.57 -49.06 -53.77
C ILE A 502 -9.74 -48.74 -55.05
N PRO A 503 -8.40 -48.51 -55.03
CA PRO A 503 -7.42 -49.61 -55.29
C PRO A 503 -5.93 -49.49 -54.81
N ILE A 504 -5.36 -50.64 -54.37
CA ILE A 504 -4.03 -51.24 -54.81
C ILE A 504 -2.71 -50.52 -54.36
N MET A 505 -1.56 -51.17 -53.98
CA MET A 505 -1.06 -52.57 -54.04
C MET A 505 -0.10 -52.98 -52.86
N SER A 506 0.24 -54.28 -52.81
CA SER A 506 1.31 -55.09 -52.11
C SER A 506 2.60 -54.44 -51.53
N CYS A 507 3.41 -55.07 -50.65
CA CYS A 507 3.74 -56.51 -50.52
C CYS A 507 4.41 -56.98 -49.17
N SER A 508 4.26 -58.28 -48.82
CA SER A 508 5.06 -59.24 -47.95
C SER A 508 5.78 -58.81 -46.65
N MET A 509 5.65 -59.45 -45.46
CA MET A 509 5.94 -60.86 -44.97
C MET A 509 7.45 -61.14 -44.73
N THR A 510 7.95 -61.86 -43.70
CA THR A 510 7.54 -63.07 -42.89
C THR A 510 7.63 -62.86 -41.34
N LEU A 511 7.03 -63.63 -40.39
CA LEU A 511 7.18 -65.06 -39.95
C LEU A 511 8.63 -65.42 -39.50
N GLU A 512 8.93 -66.16 -38.39
CA GLU A 512 8.27 -67.25 -37.63
C GLU A 512 8.38 -67.10 -36.07
N GLN A 513 7.40 -67.47 -35.23
CA GLN A 513 7.08 -68.77 -34.55
C GLN A 513 8.14 -69.46 -33.65
N THR A 514 7.70 -69.88 -32.44
CA THR A 514 7.90 -71.25 -31.87
C THR A 514 6.99 -71.52 -30.66
N ASN A 515 6.64 -72.79 -30.40
CA ASN A 515 5.68 -73.25 -29.36
C ASN A 515 6.29 -74.31 -28.42
N LYS A 516 5.81 -74.39 -27.15
CA LYS A 516 5.66 -75.59 -26.26
C LYS A 516 5.44 -75.17 -24.78
N SER A 517 4.83 -75.93 -23.86
CA SER A 517 3.75 -76.96 -23.91
C SER A 517 3.35 -77.39 -22.47
N THR A 518 2.18 -78.03 -22.28
CA THR A 518 1.86 -79.05 -21.20
C THR A 518 2.12 -78.70 -19.71
N SER A 519 1.09 -78.39 -18.89
CA SER A 519 0.28 -79.32 -18.03
C SER A 519 0.94 -79.70 -16.67
N SER A 520 0.27 -80.01 -15.54
CA SER A 520 -1.15 -80.35 -15.23
C SER A 520 -1.52 -80.17 -13.73
N VAL A 521 -2.78 -79.77 -13.46
CA VAL A 521 -3.81 -80.26 -12.47
C VAL A 521 -3.31 -81.01 -11.18
N VAL A 522 -3.76 -80.69 -9.95
CA VAL A 522 -4.94 -81.28 -9.24
C VAL A 522 -5.21 -80.64 -7.84
N TYR A 523 -6.49 -80.34 -7.54
CA TYR A 523 -7.32 -80.38 -6.29
C TYR A 523 -6.68 -80.30 -4.86
N LEU A 524 -7.36 -79.95 -3.74
CA LEU A 524 -8.76 -80.12 -3.29
C LEU A 524 -9.34 -78.93 -2.47
N SER A 525 -10.67 -78.91 -2.35
CA SER A 525 -11.51 -78.05 -1.46
C SER A 525 -11.97 -78.88 -0.22
N PRO A 526 -12.99 -78.52 0.63
CA PRO A 526 -13.83 -77.30 0.70
C PRO A 526 -14.20 -76.79 2.14
N SER A 527 -15.06 -75.76 2.19
CA SER A 527 -16.13 -75.52 3.18
C SER A 527 -15.83 -75.29 4.69
N LYS A 528 -16.25 -74.10 5.18
CA LYS A 528 -17.35 -74.03 6.17
C LYS A 528 -18.03 -72.64 6.25
N ARG A 529 -19.35 -72.65 6.49
CA ARG A 529 -20.28 -71.51 6.48
C ARG A 529 -20.85 -71.25 7.88
N ARG A 530 -20.46 -70.17 8.59
CA ARG A 530 -21.33 -69.55 9.62
C ARG A 530 -20.85 -68.19 10.16
N ARG A 531 -21.84 -67.45 10.68
CA ARG A 531 -21.79 -66.28 11.59
C ARG A 531 -21.10 -65.01 11.09
N SER A 532 -21.95 -64.04 10.76
CA SER A 532 -21.74 -62.63 11.06
C SER A 532 -21.46 -62.40 12.56
N PRO A 533 -20.38 -61.69 12.92
CA PRO A 533 -20.23 -61.09 14.24
C PRO A 533 -21.00 -59.76 14.36
N THR A 534 -21.42 -59.45 15.58
CA THR A 534 -21.85 -58.12 16.05
C THR A 534 -20.77 -57.05 15.76
N PRO A 535 -21.10 -55.75 15.60
CA PRO A 535 -20.08 -54.71 15.44
C PRO A 535 -19.01 -54.76 16.55
N PRO A 536 -17.71 -54.69 16.21
CA PRO A 536 -16.66 -54.61 17.22
C PRO A 536 -16.75 -53.26 17.96
N LEU A 537 -16.48 -53.27 19.27
CA LEU A 537 -16.24 -52.03 20.01
C LEU A 537 -14.99 -51.35 19.43
N GLU A 538 -14.98 -50.01 19.37
CA GLU A 538 -13.88 -49.21 18.82
C GLU A 538 -12.62 -49.29 19.70
N THR A 539 -11.85 -50.38 19.60
CA THR A 539 -10.49 -50.47 20.15
C THR A 539 -9.53 -49.67 19.27
N GLY A 540 -9.12 -48.48 19.74
CA GLY A 540 -8.21 -47.59 19.01
C GLY A 540 -6.83 -48.19 18.74
N SER A 541 -6.11 -47.61 17.77
CA SER A 541 -4.77 -48.08 17.35
C SER A 541 -3.75 -48.05 18.49
N SER A 542 -2.80 -48.99 18.51
CA SER A 542 -1.80 -49.05 19.58
C SER A 542 -0.78 -47.91 19.49
N ALA A 543 -0.23 -47.48 20.64
CA ALA A 543 0.76 -46.41 20.70
C ALA A 543 2.01 -46.66 19.82
N LYS A 544 2.36 -47.93 19.58
CA LYS A 544 3.46 -48.35 18.70
C LYS A 544 3.14 -48.09 17.22
N GLU A 545 1.93 -48.46 16.78
CA GLU A 545 1.47 -48.22 15.40
C GLU A 545 1.29 -46.72 15.14
N ILE A 546 0.74 -45.99 16.12
CA ILE A 546 0.60 -44.53 16.07
C ILE A 546 1.97 -43.87 15.91
N TYR A 547 2.96 -44.24 16.74
CA TYR A 547 4.31 -43.69 16.62
C TYR A 547 4.98 -44.05 15.28
N GLN A 548 4.79 -45.27 14.77
CA GLN A 548 5.27 -45.66 13.44
C GLN A 548 4.63 -44.84 12.32
N TRP A 549 3.32 -44.57 12.38
CA TRP A 549 2.62 -43.73 11.40
C TRP A 549 3.11 -42.27 11.43
N ILE A 550 3.30 -41.68 12.61
CA ILE A 550 3.84 -40.32 12.77
C ILE A 550 5.27 -40.21 12.21
N LEU A 551 6.09 -41.25 12.34
CA LEU A 551 7.45 -41.27 11.80
C LEU A 551 7.53 -41.22 10.27
N LEU A 552 6.44 -41.52 9.55
CA LEU A 552 6.43 -41.51 8.08
C LEU A 552 6.54 -40.09 7.48
N LYS A 553 6.28 -39.03 8.26
CA LYS A 553 6.17 -37.63 7.81
C LYS A 553 5.23 -37.46 6.58
N SER A 554 4.22 -38.31 6.47
CA SER A 554 3.17 -38.18 5.45
C SER A 554 2.35 -36.89 5.68
N PRO A 555 1.72 -36.30 4.66
CA PRO A 555 0.88 -35.11 4.84
C PRO A 555 -0.25 -35.30 5.86
N GLU A 556 -0.80 -36.52 5.96
CA GLU A 556 -1.86 -36.86 6.92
C GLU A 556 -1.35 -36.94 8.38
N SER A 557 -0.03 -36.99 8.59
CA SER A 557 0.63 -37.07 9.91
C SER A 557 1.26 -35.76 10.41
N VAL A 558 1.07 -34.65 9.68
CA VAL A 558 1.47 -33.30 10.10
C VAL A 558 0.24 -32.57 10.64
N ALA A 559 0.28 -32.12 11.90
CA ALA A 559 -0.85 -31.44 12.51
C ALA A 559 -0.81 -29.93 12.26
N SER A 560 -1.83 -29.39 11.58
CA SER A 560 -2.09 -27.95 11.51
C SER A 560 -2.57 -27.45 12.88
N CYS A 561 -1.83 -26.56 13.54
CA CYS A 561 -2.15 -26.09 14.87
C CYS A 561 -1.73 -24.64 15.12
N SER A 562 -2.22 -24.02 16.20
CA SER A 562 -1.74 -22.71 16.66
C SER A 562 -0.44 -22.84 17.46
N VAL A 563 0.27 -21.73 17.67
CA VAL A 563 1.45 -21.70 18.54
C VAL A 563 1.07 -22.07 19.99
N ARG A 564 -0.09 -21.62 20.47
CA ARG A 564 -0.65 -22.01 21.76
C ARG A 564 -0.87 -23.52 21.86
N ASP A 565 -1.36 -24.16 20.80
CA ASP A 565 -1.51 -25.62 20.75
C ASP A 565 -0.16 -26.34 20.88
N VAL A 566 0.90 -25.85 20.21
CA VAL A 566 2.26 -26.41 20.36
C VAL A 566 2.76 -26.30 21.80
N LEU A 567 2.46 -25.20 22.50
CA LEU A 567 2.83 -25.02 23.91
C LEU A 567 1.97 -25.86 24.87
N GLN A 568 0.70 -26.17 24.54
CA GLN A 568 -0.27 -26.80 25.44
C GLN A 568 -0.55 -28.30 25.19
N MET A 569 -0.20 -28.85 24.02
CA MET A 569 -0.41 -30.28 23.70
C MET A 569 0.17 -31.23 24.78
N LYS A 570 -0.52 -32.32 25.12
CA LYS A 570 -0.10 -33.24 26.20
C LYS A 570 1.02 -34.16 25.70
N ALA A 571 2.08 -34.37 26.48
CA ALA A 571 3.09 -35.40 26.12
C ALA A 571 2.48 -36.81 26.25
N ASN A 572 2.92 -37.76 25.41
CA ASN A 572 2.47 -39.14 25.54
C ASN A 572 3.04 -39.81 26.80
N GLU A 573 2.18 -40.47 27.58
CA GLU A 573 2.55 -41.08 28.87
C GLU A 573 3.11 -42.51 28.74
N THR A 574 2.99 -43.14 27.56
CA THR A 574 3.56 -44.47 27.31
C THR A 574 5.08 -44.41 27.16
N GLN A 575 5.82 -45.10 28.03
CA GLN A 575 7.27 -45.18 27.98
C GLN A 575 7.75 -45.69 26.60
N GLY A 576 8.63 -44.93 25.95
CA GLY A 576 9.34 -45.32 24.71
C GLY A 576 8.96 -44.57 23.44
N PHE A 577 7.88 -43.78 23.40
CA PHE A 577 7.40 -43.11 22.18
C PHE A 577 7.31 -41.58 22.32
N ASP A 578 8.22 -40.86 21.65
CA ASP A 578 8.36 -39.39 21.66
C ASP A 578 7.34 -38.71 20.71
N PHE A 579 6.11 -38.54 21.17
CA PHE A 579 5.07 -37.76 20.49
C PHE A 579 4.11 -37.07 21.49
N TYR A 580 3.25 -36.19 20.97
CA TYR A 580 2.31 -35.37 21.72
C TYR A 580 0.87 -35.59 21.26
N TRP A 581 -0.10 -35.26 22.12
CA TRP A 581 -1.54 -35.31 21.85
C TRP A 581 -2.11 -33.90 21.77
N LEU A 582 -2.60 -33.52 20.59
CA LEU A 582 -3.41 -32.33 20.37
C LEU A 582 -4.88 -32.73 20.43
N GLY A 583 -5.42 -32.72 21.65
CA GLY A 583 -6.71 -33.35 21.95
C GLY A 583 -6.66 -34.85 21.59
N SER A 584 -7.56 -35.29 20.72
CA SER A 584 -7.62 -36.67 20.21
C SER A 584 -6.51 -37.06 19.22
N VAL A 585 -5.79 -36.10 18.62
CA VAL A 585 -4.88 -36.37 17.50
C VAL A 585 -3.42 -36.48 17.98
N PRO A 586 -2.73 -37.59 17.69
CA PRO A 586 -1.34 -37.76 18.04
C PRO A 586 -0.43 -37.14 16.96
N CYS A 587 0.54 -36.32 17.38
CA CYS A 587 1.38 -35.51 16.49
C CYS A 587 2.83 -35.38 17.02
N ARG A 588 3.76 -35.06 16.12
CA ARG A 588 5.18 -34.79 16.45
C ARG A 588 5.79 -33.77 15.49
N THR A 589 5.37 -33.82 14.23
CA THR A 589 5.57 -32.74 13.24
C THR A 589 4.31 -31.88 13.21
N VAL A 590 4.49 -30.56 13.25
CA VAL A 590 3.40 -29.56 13.22
C VAL A 590 3.56 -28.61 12.03
N LYS A 591 2.44 -28.06 11.57
CA LYS A 591 2.35 -26.90 10.67
C LYS A 591 1.81 -25.73 11.48
N ILE A 592 2.57 -24.64 11.53
CA ILE A 592 2.15 -23.34 12.07
C ILE A 592 2.29 -22.28 10.97
N VAL A 593 1.43 -21.26 11.00
CA VAL A 593 1.54 -20.06 10.16
C VAL A 593 1.44 -18.85 11.08
N GLY A 594 2.35 -17.89 10.94
CA GLY A 594 2.36 -16.68 11.76
C GLY A 594 3.42 -15.66 11.33
N MET A 595 3.42 -14.49 11.97
CA MET A 595 4.39 -13.43 11.75
C MET A 595 5.73 -13.71 12.44
N ILE A 596 6.84 -13.45 11.73
CA ILE A 596 8.17 -13.40 12.36
C ILE A 596 8.25 -12.15 13.25
N VAL A 597 8.32 -12.36 14.57
CA VAL A 597 8.54 -11.29 15.57
C VAL A 597 10.00 -11.19 16.03
N GLY A 598 10.83 -12.19 15.73
CA GLY A 598 12.27 -12.18 16.05
C GLY A 598 13.10 -13.06 15.13
N ILE A 599 14.36 -12.69 14.91
CA ILE A 599 15.36 -13.49 14.19
C ILE A 599 16.68 -13.45 14.96
N LEU A 600 17.24 -14.62 15.30
CA LEU A 600 18.56 -14.77 15.90
C LEU A 600 19.44 -15.63 14.99
N ILE A 601 20.48 -15.03 14.42
CA ILE A 601 21.42 -15.69 13.51
C ILE A 601 22.60 -16.22 14.33
N TYR A 602 22.96 -17.48 14.11
CA TYR A 602 24.17 -18.13 14.62
C TYR A 602 24.89 -18.81 13.45
N GLU A 603 26.21 -19.01 13.54
CA GLU A 603 27.07 -19.63 12.51
C GLU A 603 26.47 -20.87 11.80
N LYS A 604 25.68 -21.68 12.52
CA LYS A 604 25.20 -22.99 12.06
C LYS A 604 23.67 -23.13 12.07
N ARG A 605 22.94 -22.08 12.48
CA ARG A 605 21.46 -22.08 12.60
C ARG A 605 20.87 -20.68 12.68
N ILE A 606 19.64 -20.52 12.21
CA ILE A 606 18.81 -19.32 12.44
C ILE A 606 17.64 -19.73 13.32
N ILE A 607 17.33 -18.94 14.35
CA ILE A 607 16.10 -19.10 15.14
C ILE A 607 15.13 -17.99 14.73
N TYR A 608 13.95 -18.37 14.27
CA TYR A 608 12.84 -17.46 13.98
C TYR A 608 11.82 -17.54 15.13
N SER A 609 11.58 -16.45 15.83
CA SER A 609 10.49 -16.37 16.81
C SER A 609 9.21 -16.02 16.06
N ILE A 610 8.22 -16.91 16.07
CA ILE A 610 6.95 -16.78 15.34
C ILE A 610 5.81 -16.50 16.32
N ASP A 611 4.94 -15.54 15.98
CA ASP A 611 3.71 -15.19 16.68
C ASP A 611 2.53 -15.38 15.72
N ASP A 612 1.48 -16.08 16.15
CA ASP A 612 0.21 -16.27 15.39
C ASP A 612 -0.98 -15.57 16.07
N GLY A 613 -0.72 -14.65 16.99
CA GLY A 613 -1.71 -14.02 17.85
C GLY A 613 -2.23 -14.91 18.98
N THR A 614 -1.81 -16.17 19.08
CA THR A 614 -2.18 -17.07 20.18
C THR A 614 -1.07 -17.23 21.22
N ALA A 615 0.20 -17.25 20.77
CA ALA A 615 1.43 -17.23 21.57
C ALA A 615 2.67 -17.08 20.66
N VAL A 616 3.86 -16.95 21.24
CA VAL A 616 5.15 -16.88 20.51
C VAL A 616 5.97 -18.17 20.72
N ILE A 617 6.60 -18.70 19.67
CA ILE A 617 7.50 -19.86 19.74
C ILE A 617 8.76 -19.72 18.88
N ASP A 618 9.88 -20.22 19.41
CA ASP A 618 11.17 -20.25 18.71
C ASP A 618 11.29 -21.46 17.77
N CYS A 619 11.49 -21.15 16.49
CA CYS A 619 11.60 -22.09 15.39
C CYS A 619 13.05 -22.14 14.88
N ASN A 620 13.73 -23.24 15.17
CA ASN A 620 15.16 -23.46 14.99
C ASN A 620 15.44 -24.10 13.62
N HIS A 621 15.93 -23.30 12.68
CA HIS A 621 16.28 -23.68 11.31
C HIS A 621 17.79 -23.93 11.18
N GLN A 622 18.16 -25.15 10.80
CA GLN A 622 19.55 -25.62 10.77
C GLN A 622 19.95 -26.07 9.37
N HIS A 623 21.26 -26.12 9.09
CA HIS A 623 21.78 -26.70 7.85
C HIS A 623 21.31 -28.15 7.69
N GLN A 624 20.49 -28.43 6.67
CA GLN A 624 20.20 -29.80 6.24
C GLN A 624 21.48 -30.41 5.61
N ARG A 625 22.29 -31.11 6.42
CA ARG A 625 23.38 -31.93 5.91
C ARG A 625 22.79 -33.13 5.15
N PRO A 626 23.04 -33.31 3.83
CA PRO A 626 22.67 -34.54 3.16
C PRO A 626 23.44 -35.72 3.77
N ALA A 627 22.87 -36.92 3.69
CA ALA A 627 23.47 -38.12 4.28
C ALA A 627 24.87 -38.39 3.67
N ARG A 628 25.93 -38.13 4.46
CA ARG A 628 27.32 -38.11 3.98
C ARG A 628 27.77 -39.53 3.62
N ALA A 629 28.09 -39.76 2.35
CA ALA A 629 28.87 -40.92 1.95
C ALA A 629 30.20 -40.92 2.70
N LYS A 630 30.65 -42.09 3.17
CA LYS A 630 31.95 -42.20 3.86
C LYS A 630 33.06 -41.86 2.85
N ASN A 631 34.01 -41.03 3.28
CA ASN A 631 35.20 -40.59 2.54
C ASN A 631 34.95 -39.52 1.45
N ALA A 632 34.57 -38.31 1.86
CA ALA A 632 34.67 -37.08 1.06
C ALA A 632 35.17 -35.90 1.92
N PRO A 633 36.07 -35.03 1.41
CA PRO A 633 36.68 -33.94 2.18
C PRO A 633 35.65 -32.90 2.65
N GLU A 634 36.01 -32.12 3.68
CA GLU A 634 35.10 -31.16 4.32
C GLU A 634 35.17 -29.78 3.63
N ILE A 635 34.27 -29.57 2.66
CA ILE A 635 34.05 -28.28 2.03
C ILE A 635 33.33 -27.35 3.04
N PRO A 636 33.76 -26.09 3.22
CA PRO A 636 33.03 -25.11 4.02
C PRO A 636 31.60 -24.91 3.50
N LEU A 637 30.61 -25.02 4.39
CA LEU A 637 29.21 -24.70 4.06
C LEU A 637 29.02 -23.17 4.01
N PRO A 638 28.25 -22.64 3.05
CA PRO A 638 28.01 -21.19 2.93
C PRO A 638 27.14 -20.66 4.07
N ASP A 639 27.31 -19.40 4.45
CA ASP A 639 26.58 -18.79 5.57
C ASP A 639 25.06 -18.79 5.36
N LEU A 640 24.32 -19.18 6.41
CA LEU A 640 22.85 -19.15 6.40
C LEU A 640 22.35 -17.71 6.44
N LYS A 641 21.80 -17.23 5.32
CA LYS A 641 21.07 -15.97 5.25
C LYS A 641 19.60 -16.16 5.67
N PRO A 642 18.97 -15.21 6.39
CA PRO A 642 17.54 -15.28 6.71
C PRO A 642 16.66 -15.33 5.46
N ILE A 643 15.66 -16.20 5.48
CA ILE A 643 14.71 -16.42 4.36
C ILE A 643 13.66 -15.29 4.29
N ALA A 644 13.37 -14.66 5.42
CA ALA A 644 12.47 -13.53 5.54
C ALA A 644 12.95 -12.55 6.62
N ARG A 645 12.36 -11.35 6.67
CA ARG A 645 12.61 -10.30 7.68
C ARG A 645 11.51 -10.32 8.75
N ILE A 646 11.79 -9.73 9.92
CA ILE A 646 10.79 -9.46 10.98
C ILE A 646 9.62 -8.66 10.38
N GLY A 647 8.38 -9.02 10.74
CA GLY A 647 7.15 -8.45 10.18
C GLY A 647 6.64 -9.13 8.90
N ARG A 648 7.31 -10.17 8.39
CA ARG A 648 6.78 -11.05 7.34
C ARG A 648 6.11 -12.27 7.95
N PHE A 649 5.05 -12.75 7.31
CA PHE A 649 4.38 -14.00 7.67
C PHE A 649 5.11 -15.18 7.03
N VAL A 650 5.17 -16.29 7.74
CA VAL A 650 5.74 -17.55 7.26
C VAL A 650 4.90 -18.75 7.68
N GLN A 651 4.85 -19.74 6.81
CA GLN A 651 4.48 -21.10 7.17
C GLN A 651 5.74 -21.86 7.59
N ILE A 652 5.69 -22.50 8.76
CA ILE A 652 6.73 -23.40 9.25
C ILE A 652 6.13 -24.80 9.43
N VAL A 653 6.80 -25.79 8.85
CA VAL A 653 6.60 -27.21 9.17
C VAL A 653 7.85 -27.72 9.87
N GLY A 654 7.68 -28.42 11.00
CA GLY A 654 8.82 -28.92 11.77
C GLY A 654 8.46 -29.78 12.97
N ILE A 655 9.48 -30.36 13.58
CA ILE A 655 9.36 -31.31 14.68
C ILE A 655 9.35 -30.56 16.02
N VAL A 656 8.32 -30.78 16.84
CA VAL A 656 8.24 -30.23 18.20
C VAL A 656 9.33 -30.85 19.08
N LYS A 657 10.07 -30.03 19.83
CA LYS A 657 11.08 -30.47 20.80
C LYS A 657 10.97 -29.74 22.14
N PRO A 658 11.13 -30.46 23.28
CA PRO A 658 11.17 -29.84 24.59
C PRO A 658 12.45 -29.02 24.75
N HIS A 659 12.35 -27.86 25.40
CA HIS A 659 13.46 -26.93 25.57
C HIS A 659 13.32 -26.20 26.92
N HIS A 660 14.03 -26.70 27.93
CA HIS A 660 13.79 -26.33 29.34
C HIS A 660 12.31 -26.53 29.72
N GLU A 661 11.68 -25.51 30.30
CA GLU A 661 10.26 -25.49 30.71
C GLU A 661 9.31 -25.18 29.52
N THR A 662 9.83 -24.97 28.31
CA THR A 662 9.07 -24.60 27.11
C THR A 662 9.31 -25.57 25.96
N ARG A 663 8.87 -25.21 24.74
CA ARG A 663 9.00 -26.00 23.52
C ARG A 663 9.55 -25.14 22.39
N THR A 664 10.20 -25.79 21.43
CA THR A 664 10.73 -25.20 20.20
C THR A 664 10.34 -26.08 19.02
N VAL A 665 10.33 -25.50 17.81
CA VAL A 665 10.10 -26.27 16.57
C VAL A 665 11.43 -26.39 15.83
N LEU A 666 11.90 -27.62 15.58
CA LEU A 666 13.01 -27.87 14.68
C LEU A 666 12.47 -27.83 13.24
N VAL A 667 12.83 -26.80 12.48
CA VAL A 667 12.25 -26.50 11.16
C VAL A 667 12.70 -27.55 10.14
N ASP A 668 11.75 -28.29 9.58
CA ASP A 668 11.95 -29.12 8.39
C ASP A 668 11.86 -28.27 7.12
N SER A 669 10.89 -27.35 7.06
CA SER A 669 10.73 -26.38 5.96
C SER A 669 10.07 -25.09 6.43
N ILE A 670 10.51 -23.96 5.89
CA ILE A 670 9.94 -22.62 6.10
C ILE A 670 9.67 -21.95 4.74
N ALA A 671 8.52 -21.31 4.59
CA ALA A 671 8.12 -20.60 3.38
C ALA A 671 7.47 -19.26 3.72
N CYS A 672 7.71 -18.23 2.90
CA CYS A 672 7.07 -16.92 3.04
C CYS A 672 5.57 -17.00 2.69
N THR A 673 4.73 -16.34 3.47
CA THR A 673 3.28 -16.27 3.27
C THR A 673 2.76 -14.83 3.38
N SER A 674 1.46 -14.65 3.19
CA SER A 674 0.70 -13.42 3.39
C SER A 674 0.02 -13.40 4.79
N PRO A 675 -0.52 -12.25 5.23
CA PRO A 675 -1.38 -12.19 6.42
C PRO A 675 -2.68 -13.01 6.24
N ASN A 676 -3.17 -13.16 5.00
CA ASN A 676 -4.38 -13.94 4.73
C ASN A 676 -4.16 -15.42 5.03
N ASP A 677 -2.95 -15.95 4.82
CA ASP A 677 -2.61 -17.35 5.11
C ASP A 677 -2.63 -17.64 6.62
N GLU A 678 -2.27 -16.68 7.46
CA GLU A 678 -2.42 -16.80 8.92
C GLU A 678 -3.90 -16.86 9.33
N LEU A 679 -4.75 -16.04 8.71
CA LEU A 679 -6.20 -16.05 8.95
C LEU A 679 -6.86 -17.33 8.43
N LEU A 680 -6.44 -17.84 7.27
CA LEU A 680 -6.90 -19.11 6.71
C LEU A 680 -6.45 -20.30 7.56
N HIS A 681 -5.18 -20.34 7.97
CA HIS A 681 -4.65 -21.34 8.91
C HIS A 681 -5.36 -21.27 10.27
N THR A 682 -5.62 -20.08 10.80
CA THR A 682 -6.40 -19.88 12.02
C THR A 682 -7.84 -20.41 11.87
N ARG A 683 -8.45 -20.25 10.70
CA ARG A 683 -9.78 -20.82 10.38
C ARG A 683 -9.74 -22.34 10.28
N GLU A 684 -8.72 -22.90 9.62
CA GLU A 684 -8.44 -24.34 9.51
C GLU A 684 -8.30 -24.95 10.92
N VAL A 685 -7.40 -24.41 11.75
CA VAL A 685 -7.16 -24.84 13.14
C VAL A 685 -8.43 -24.75 13.99
N ARG A 686 -9.20 -23.66 13.90
CA ARG A 686 -10.49 -23.53 14.61
C ARG A 686 -11.55 -24.53 14.13
N GLN A 687 -11.51 -24.98 12.87
CA GLN A 687 -12.36 -26.06 12.38
C GLN A 687 -11.86 -27.42 12.88
N LEU A 688 -10.56 -27.70 12.80
CA LEU A 688 -9.93 -28.93 13.29
C LEU A 688 -10.18 -29.16 14.78
N HIS A 689 -10.13 -28.11 15.61
CA HIS A 689 -10.56 -28.19 17.01
C HIS A 689 -12.01 -28.67 17.14
N LYS A 690 -12.95 -28.05 16.41
CA LYS A 690 -14.38 -28.40 16.45
C LYS A 690 -14.72 -29.80 15.94
N ILE A 691 -14.02 -30.29 14.91
CA ILE A 691 -14.40 -31.54 14.21
C ILE A 691 -13.50 -32.74 14.51
N GLN A 692 -12.28 -32.50 15.01
CA GLN A 692 -11.27 -33.55 15.15
C GLN A 692 -10.59 -33.52 16.53
N TYR A 693 -9.90 -32.44 16.91
CA TYR A 693 -9.10 -32.43 18.14
C TYR A 693 -9.96 -32.54 19.41
N SER A 694 -11.15 -31.93 19.46
CA SER A 694 -12.10 -32.11 20.58
C SER A 694 -12.98 -33.38 20.49
N SER A 695 -12.70 -34.30 19.56
CA SER A 695 -13.40 -35.60 19.49
C SER A 695 -13.08 -36.46 20.73
N THR A 696 -14.09 -37.13 21.29
CA THR A 696 -13.93 -38.11 22.37
C THR A 696 -13.70 -39.54 21.86
N LYS A 697 -13.71 -39.76 20.54
CA LYS A 697 -13.45 -41.09 19.94
C LYS A 697 -11.95 -41.43 19.96
N PRO A 698 -11.58 -42.71 20.15
CA PRO A 698 -10.19 -43.16 20.00
C PRO A 698 -9.63 -42.87 18.60
N PHE A 699 -8.38 -42.38 18.54
CA PHE A 699 -7.70 -42.18 17.26
C PHE A 699 -7.51 -43.52 16.52
N THR A 700 -7.81 -43.51 15.23
CA THR A 700 -7.64 -44.64 14.32
C THR A 700 -6.82 -44.18 13.12
N ILE A 701 -5.75 -44.91 12.79
CA ILE A 701 -4.83 -44.55 11.72
C ILE A 701 -5.54 -44.60 10.34
N PRO A 702 -5.43 -43.55 9.50
CA PRO A 702 -6.03 -43.56 8.16
C PRO A 702 -5.50 -44.70 7.26
N PRO A 703 -6.34 -45.30 6.39
CA PRO A 703 -5.91 -46.36 5.49
C PRO A 703 -4.95 -45.82 4.42
N PRO A 704 -3.82 -46.51 4.13
CA PRO A 704 -2.79 -45.98 3.24
C PRO A 704 -3.27 -45.85 1.79
N ARG A 705 -3.09 -44.65 1.22
CA ARG A 705 -3.39 -44.38 -0.20
C ARG A 705 -2.25 -44.93 -1.07
N ASN A 706 -2.56 -45.92 -1.92
CA ASN A 706 -1.58 -46.49 -2.86
C ASN A 706 -1.08 -45.42 -3.87
N PRO A 707 0.23 -45.12 -3.92
CA PRO A 707 0.77 -44.17 -4.88
C PRO A 707 0.90 -44.80 -6.28
N LYS A 708 0.45 -44.10 -7.32
CA LYS A 708 0.82 -44.45 -8.71
C LYS A 708 2.26 -44.02 -8.98
N THR A 709 3.08 -44.96 -9.46
CA THR A 709 4.51 -44.76 -9.69
C THR A 709 4.78 -43.85 -10.90
N PRO A 710 5.60 -42.80 -10.79
CA PRO A 710 6.12 -42.07 -11.95
C PRO A 710 7.15 -42.91 -12.72
N GLN A 711 7.06 -42.96 -14.05
CA GLN A 711 8.13 -43.52 -14.87
C GLN A 711 9.31 -42.54 -14.97
N LYS A 712 10.55 -43.04 -14.86
CA LYS A 712 11.75 -42.28 -15.23
C LYS A 712 11.89 -42.24 -16.75
N SER A 713 11.74 -41.07 -17.36
CA SER A 713 12.38 -40.78 -18.65
C SER A 713 13.88 -40.49 -18.43
N ARG A 714 14.73 -40.90 -19.37
CA ARG A 714 16.15 -40.49 -19.42
C ARG A 714 16.26 -39.15 -20.16
N LEU A 715 17.19 -38.31 -19.72
CA LEU A 715 17.74 -37.24 -20.56
C LEU A 715 18.76 -37.84 -21.54
N PRO A 716 18.75 -37.45 -22.83
CA PRO A 716 19.91 -37.57 -23.72
C PRO A 716 21.06 -36.61 -23.29
N PRO A 717 22.31 -36.85 -23.75
CA PRO A 717 23.46 -36.05 -23.33
C PRO A 717 23.63 -34.75 -24.12
N THR A 718 24.22 -33.74 -23.47
CA THR A 718 24.63 -32.46 -24.07
C THR A 718 25.92 -32.59 -24.88
N PRO A 719 26.03 -31.99 -26.09
CA PRO A 719 27.30 -31.75 -26.76
C PRO A 719 28.14 -30.65 -26.07
N THR A 720 29.45 -30.68 -26.25
CA THR A 720 30.44 -29.93 -25.45
C THR A 720 30.90 -28.60 -26.06
N THR A 721 31.23 -27.63 -25.19
CA THR A 721 32.12 -26.46 -25.45
C THR A 721 31.59 -25.44 -26.50
N TRP A 722 32.05 -24.19 -26.62
CA TRP A 722 33.40 -23.59 -26.48
C TRP A 722 33.58 -22.62 -25.29
N ASN A 723 34.84 -22.42 -24.90
CA ASN A 723 35.28 -21.44 -23.89
C ASN A 723 35.86 -20.18 -24.57
N THR A 724 35.64 -19.00 -23.98
CA THR A 724 36.58 -17.86 -24.09
C THR A 724 36.52 -16.97 -22.86
N THR A 725 37.65 -16.81 -22.18
CA THR A 725 37.90 -15.98 -20.97
C THR A 725 39.42 -15.88 -20.76
N PRO A 726 39.96 -14.88 -20.01
CA PRO A 726 39.42 -13.58 -19.59
C PRO A 726 40.38 -12.44 -20.12
N PRO A 727 40.70 -11.30 -19.44
CA PRO A 727 41.34 -11.25 -18.11
C PRO A 727 40.93 -10.11 -17.14
N SER A 728 41.33 -10.27 -15.87
CA SER A 728 41.72 -9.22 -14.90
C SER A 728 40.73 -8.13 -14.41
N SER A 729 40.06 -8.44 -13.30
CA SER A 729 40.02 -7.69 -12.03
C SER A 729 40.56 -6.25 -11.92
N VAL A 730 39.77 -5.38 -11.27
CA VAL A 730 40.25 -4.40 -10.27
C VAL A 730 39.23 -4.25 -9.13
N SER A 731 39.67 -3.76 -7.96
CA SER A 731 38.85 -3.51 -6.77
C SER A 731 38.98 -2.04 -6.36
N SER A 732 37.86 -1.37 -6.07
CA SER A 732 37.85 0.02 -5.57
C SER A 732 36.68 0.28 -4.63
N SER A 733 36.97 0.94 -3.50
CA SER A 733 36.03 1.35 -2.46
C SER A 733 35.05 2.45 -2.91
N PRO A 734 33.90 2.65 -2.24
CA PRO A 734 32.89 3.62 -2.67
C PRO A 734 33.34 5.08 -2.52
N VAL A 735 33.04 5.89 -3.54
CA VAL A 735 33.22 7.34 -3.56
C VAL A 735 31.85 8.02 -3.59
N LYS A 736 31.68 9.11 -2.83
CA LYS A 736 30.45 9.93 -2.84
C LYS A 736 30.34 10.76 -4.12
N PRO A 737 29.13 10.90 -4.68
CA PRO A 737 28.71 12.13 -5.34
C PRO A 737 28.34 13.21 -4.30
N VAL A 738 28.76 14.43 -4.57
CA VAL A 738 28.37 15.72 -3.96
C VAL A 738 28.39 16.69 -5.14
N SER A 739 27.40 17.53 -5.43
CA SER A 739 26.06 17.74 -4.87
C SER A 739 25.19 18.38 -5.98
N ASP A 740 23.89 18.52 -5.76
CA ASP A 740 23.21 19.84 -5.88
C ASP A 740 21.77 19.71 -5.36
N GLU A 741 21.38 20.61 -4.45
CA GLU A 741 20.07 20.62 -3.79
C GLU A 741 19.44 22.02 -3.90
N LEU A 742 18.14 22.10 -4.20
CA LEU A 742 17.34 23.30 -3.98
C LEU A 742 16.45 23.10 -2.73
N PRO A 743 16.40 24.04 -1.75
CA PRO A 743 15.98 23.68 -0.41
C PRO A 743 14.49 23.91 -0.16
N GLN A 744 13.83 22.86 0.32
CA GLN A 744 12.39 22.73 0.60
C GLN A 744 11.83 23.78 1.57
N ILE A 745 10.52 24.06 1.42
CA ILE A 745 9.67 24.72 2.42
C ILE A 745 8.45 23.80 2.67
N CYS A 746 7.90 23.82 3.89
CA CYS A 746 6.68 23.09 4.30
C CYS A 746 6.64 21.56 4.05
N LYS A 747 7.42 20.79 4.82
CA LYS A 747 7.12 19.37 5.09
C LYS A 747 6.28 19.23 6.36
N SER A 748 5.24 18.40 6.32
CA SER A 748 4.51 17.96 7.52
C SER A 748 5.43 17.19 8.49
N PRO A 749 5.26 17.29 9.82
CA PRO A 749 6.16 16.70 10.80
C PRO A 749 6.27 15.17 10.66
N ILE A 750 7.50 14.66 10.71
CA ILE A 750 7.81 13.23 10.60
C ILE A 750 7.36 12.50 11.88
N LYS A 751 6.07 12.15 11.99
CA LYS A 751 5.48 11.50 13.17
C LYS A 751 6.33 10.29 13.62
N LEU A 752 6.88 10.33 14.83
CA LEU A 752 7.68 9.23 15.40
C LEU A 752 6.79 8.09 15.91
N ARG A 753 7.34 6.88 16.12
CA ARG A 753 6.58 5.75 16.68
C ARG A 753 6.15 6.05 18.11
N HIS A 754 4.88 5.87 18.48
CA HIS A 754 4.40 6.18 19.83
C HIS A 754 5.26 5.50 20.94
N PRO A 755 5.66 6.21 22.01
CA PRO A 755 6.58 5.69 23.06
C PRO A 755 6.25 4.35 23.71
N SER A 756 4.99 3.91 23.74
CA SER A 756 4.63 2.57 24.21
C SER A 756 5.14 1.43 23.29
N ARG A 757 5.33 1.71 21.99
CA ARG A 757 5.62 0.73 20.93
C ARG A 757 7.11 0.52 20.66
N LEU A 758 8.01 1.31 21.26
CA LEU A 758 9.47 1.12 21.14
C LEU A 758 9.93 -0.20 21.79
N HIS A 759 10.86 -0.91 21.17
CA HIS A 759 11.35 -2.20 21.67
C HIS A 759 12.39 -2.03 22.78
N THR A 760 12.63 -3.08 23.56
CA THR A 760 13.55 -3.04 24.73
C THR A 760 15.03 -2.84 24.36
N HIS A 761 15.40 -2.88 23.08
CA HIS A 761 16.72 -2.43 22.61
C HIS A 761 16.71 -0.91 22.32
N ASP A 762 15.69 -0.40 21.62
CA ASP A 762 15.50 1.03 21.31
C ASP A 762 15.42 1.92 22.55
N LEU A 763 15.01 1.39 23.70
CA LEU A 763 14.95 2.13 24.96
C LEU A 763 16.36 2.53 25.45
N THR A 764 16.87 3.66 24.95
CA THR A 764 18.16 4.25 25.32
C THR A 764 18.00 5.71 25.76
N GLU A 765 18.98 6.21 26.50
CA GLU A 765 19.05 7.61 26.94
C GLU A 765 19.07 8.56 25.72
N ASN A 766 19.76 8.17 24.63
CA ASN A 766 19.83 8.95 23.39
C ASN A 766 18.51 8.90 22.58
N THR A 767 17.78 7.78 22.60
CA THR A 767 16.44 7.67 21.97
C THR A 767 15.44 8.60 22.67
N PHE A 768 15.46 8.65 24.00
CA PHE A 768 14.63 9.58 24.76
C PHE A 768 14.96 11.05 24.40
N ARG A 769 16.24 11.39 24.25
CA ARG A 769 16.68 12.72 23.81
C ARG A 769 16.15 13.12 22.43
N ILE A 770 16.14 12.20 21.46
CA ILE A 770 15.55 12.43 20.13
C ILE A 770 14.05 12.72 20.24
N TYR A 771 13.33 11.94 21.03
CA TYR A 771 11.89 12.12 21.27
C TYR A 771 11.57 13.44 22.00
N LEU A 772 12.44 13.84 22.93
CA LEU A 772 12.32 15.12 23.63
C LEU A 772 12.48 16.31 22.66
N LYS A 773 13.51 16.29 21.79
CA LYS A 773 13.68 17.35 20.78
C LYS A 773 12.49 17.38 19.81
N HIS A 774 12.09 16.22 19.29
CA HIS A 774 10.94 16.12 18.38
C HIS A 774 9.64 16.68 18.99
N TYR A 775 9.40 16.46 20.30
CA TYR A 775 8.27 17.08 20.97
C TYR A 775 8.42 18.61 21.07
N MET A 776 9.60 19.13 21.42
CA MET A 776 9.84 20.57 21.52
C MET A 776 9.80 21.30 20.16
N ASP A 777 10.19 20.62 19.09
CA ASP A 777 10.19 21.16 17.72
C ASP A 777 8.77 21.26 17.12
N TYR A 778 7.86 20.37 17.52
CA TYR A 778 6.55 20.20 16.87
C TYR A 778 5.34 20.25 17.83
N SER A 779 5.52 20.56 19.11
CA SER A 779 4.38 20.67 20.06
C SER A 779 3.31 21.64 19.54
N PRO A 780 2.01 21.35 19.72
CA PRO A 780 0.94 22.29 19.38
C PRO A 780 1.17 23.69 19.98
N PRO A 781 0.62 24.76 19.37
CA PRO A 781 0.50 26.04 20.06
C PRO A 781 -0.20 25.83 21.41
N ALA A 782 0.16 26.64 22.41
CA ALA A 782 -0.58 26.64 23.65
C ALA A 782 -1.98 27.23 23.39
N PRO A 783 -3.03 26.82 24.12
CA PRO A 783 -4.26 27.61 24.14
C PRO A 783 -3.94 29.06 24.55
N GLU A 784 -4.77 29.96 24.05
CA GLU A 784 -4.77 31.36 24.46
C GLU A 784 -5.64 31.48 25.70
N ASP A 785 -5.11 32.19 26.70
CA ASP A 785 -5.76 32.42 27.98
C ASP A 785 -6.58 33.71 27.81
N ASP A 786 -7.87 33.56 27.46
CA ASP A 786 -8.83 34.67 27.27
C ASP A 786 -9.13 35.37 28.62
N ASP A 787 -8.23 36.26 29.04
CA ASP A 787 -8.19 36.79 30.40
C ASP A 787 -8.35 38.31 30.45
N GLN A 788 -9.54 38.83 30.09
CA GLN A 788 -9.94 40.19 30.47
C GLN A 788 -11.47 40.40 30.54
N SER A 789 -11.92 40.91 31.70
CA SER A 789 -13.26 41.43 32.03
C SER A 789 -14.48 40.53 31.75
N ASP A 790 -15.00 39.91 32.82
CA ASP A 790 -16.09 40.59 33.54
C ASP A 790 -15.94 40.39 35.06
N ASN A 791 -16.32 41.40 35.83
CA ASN A 791 -16.17 41.48 37.29
C ASN A 791 -17.55 41.61 37.96
N ASP A 792 -17.64 41.21 39.22
CA ASP A 792 -18.60 41.74 40.22
C ASP A 792 -20.11 41.68 39.89
N ILE A 793 -20.72 40.49 40.06
CA ILE A 793 -22.01 40.42 40.77
C ILE A 793 -21.86 39.56 42.02
N GLU A 794 -22.24 40.14 43.15
CA GLU A 794 -22.04 39.60 44.49
C GLU A 794 -23.24 38.76 44.99
N THR A 795 -22.97 37.91 45.98
CA THR A 795 -23.91 37.35 46.98
C THR A 795 -25.35 37.00 46.57
N SER A 796 -25.71 35.71 46.68
CA SER A 796 -26.61 35.25 47.78
C SER A 796 -26.81 33.73 47.87
N ILE A 797 -27.19 33.28 49.09
CA ILE A 797 -27.65 31.92 49.48
C ILE A 797 -26.62 30.77 49.38
N THR A 798 -25.88 30.56 50.48
CA THR A 798 -26.00 29.31 51.26
C THR A 798 -25.92 29.62 52.75
N HIS A 799 -27.02 29.49 53.50
CA HIS A 799 -27.03 29.61 54.96
C HIS A 799 -26.76 28.24 55.61
N ILE A 800 -25.97 28.22 56.69
CA ILE A 800 -25.44 27.01 57.36
C ILE A 800 -26.34 26.62 58.55
N PRO A 801 -26.60 25.32 58.82
CA PRO A 801 -25.91 24.59 59.91
C PRO A 801 -25.61 23.10 59.59
N THR A 802 -24.38 22.57 59.69
CA THR A 802 -23.69 22.04 60.90
C THR A 802 -24.50 21.06 61.76
N THR A 803 -24.01 19.84 62.08
CA THR A 803 -23.25 19.47 63.32
C THR A 803 -23.22 17.92 63.48
N PRO A 804 -22.61 17.27 64.51
CA PRO A 804 -21.31 17.49 65.18
C PRO A 804 -20.48 16.20 65.55
N THR A 805 -19.31 16.43 66.17
CA THR A 805 -18.44 15.53 66.99
C THR A 805 -17.37 14.69 66.25
N LYS A 806 -16.14 14.49 66.80
CA LYS A 806 -15.61 14.83 68.15
C LYS A 806 -14.11 15.25 68.12
N ARG A 807 -13.74 16.09 69.10
CA ARG A 807 -12.41 16.70 69.43
C ARG A 807 -11.18 15.76 69.46
N ALA A 808 -9.91 16.21 69.56
CA ALA A 808 -9.17 17.46 69.23
C ALA A 808 -7.77 17.42 69.91
N ARG A 809 -6.78 18.23 69.46
CA ARG A 809 -5.82 18.92 70.36
C ARG A 809 -5.09 20.10 69.68
N ASN A 810 -4.76 21.13 70.48
CA ASN A 810 -3.93 22.28 70.10
C ASN A 810 -2.63 22.27 70.93
N ASP A 811 -1.59 22.95 70.44
CA ASP A 811 -0.72 23.92 71.17
C ASP A 811 0.12 24.66 70.09
N VAL A 812 -0.08 25.97 69.85
CA VAL A 812 0.42 27.17 70.57
C VAL A 812 1.80 27.68 70.10
N THR A 813 1.81 28.96 69.70
CA THR A 813 2.89 29.84 69.18
C THR A 813 4.01 30.16 70.20
N PRO A 814 5.20 30.76 69.85
CA PRO A 814 5.40 31.82 68.82
C PRO A 814 6.75 31.88 68.04
N ARG A 815 6.90 32.96 67.25
CA ARG A 815 8.08 33.42 66.47
C ARG A 815 9.23 33.88 67.39
N PRO A 816 10.49 33.92 66.91
CA PRO A 816 11.05 35.20 66.42
C PRO A 816 11.98 35.06 65.20
N SER A 817 12.69 36.14 64.83
CA SER A 817 13.47 36.25 63.58
C SER A 817 14.82 36.96 63.75
N THR A 818 15.92 36.34 63.29
CA THR A 818 17.21 37.04 63.10
C THR A 818 18.14 36.38 62.07
N SER A 819 18.54 37.17 61.07
CA SER A 819 19.84 37.30 60.39
C SER A 819 20.83 36.13 60.13
N TYR A 820 21.50 36.29 58.98
CA TYR A 820 22.86 35.85 58.57
C TYR A 820 23.11 34.51 57.81
N ARG A 821 23.73 34.72 56.63
CA ARG A 821 24.74 33.91 55.90
C ARG A 821 24.29 32.71 55.05
N ASN A 822 24.32 32.96 53.74
CA ASN A 822 24.69 32.03 52.67
C ASN A 822 25.74 30.99 53.08
N LEU A 823 25.60 29.76 52.56
CA LEU A 823 26.54 29.16 51.61
C LEU A 823 26.05 27.77 51.12
N ASP A 824 25.22 27.75 50.08
CA ASP A 824 25.34 26.84 48.91
C ASP A 824 24.15 27.02 47.96
N SER A 825 24.24 28.03 47.09
CA SER A 825 23.38 28.20 45.92
C SER A 825 24.14 29.06 44.91
N THR A 826 24.46 28.47 43.75
CA THR A 826 25.17 29.15 42.67
C THR A 826 24.28 29.25 41.43
N PRO A 827 23.36 30.23 41.35
CA PRO A 827 22.93 30.71 40.06
C PRO A 827 24.17 31.21 39.31
N ARG A 828 24.36 30.76 38.06
CA ARG A 828 25.47 31.25 37.22
C ARG A 828 25.30 32.76 37.04
N PRO A 829 26.28 33.60 37.40
CA PRO A 829 26.21 35.02 37.08
C PRO A 829 26.24 35.17 35.56
N ARG A 830 25.12 35.61 34.97
CA ARG A 830 25.06 35.97 33.55
C ARG A 830 25.92 37.22 33.33
N ILE A 831 26.69 37.23 32.26
CA ILE A 831 27.28 38.47 31.73
C ILE A 831 26.09 39.32 31.23
N PRO A 832 25.99 40.62 31.55
CA PRO A 832 24.96 41.47 30.97
C PRO A 832 25.05 41.44 29.44
N PRO A 833 23.92 41.32 28.72
CA PRO A 833 23.96 41.36 27.27
C PRO A 833 24.53 42.72 26.79
N PRO A 834 25.18 42.77 25.62
CA PRO A 834 25.33 44.03 24.91
C PRO A 834 23.95 44.71 24.78
N ASP A 835 23.87 46.02 24.97
CA ASP A 835 22.61 46.72 24.75
C ASP A 835 22.29 46.75 23.25
N PHE A 836 21.26 46.00 22.87
CA PHE A 836 20.73 45.92 21.50
C PHE A 836 19.51 46.85 21.29
N GLY A 837 19.23 47.77 22.23
CA GLY A 837 18.25 48.85 22.04
C GLY A 837 16.77 48.47 22.26
N ILE A 838 16.47 47.26 22.75
CA ILE A 838 15.10 46.83 23.04
C ILE A 838 14.82 47.01 24.55
N SER A 839 14.56 48.25 24.96
CA SER A 839 14.24 48.60 26.35
C SER A 839 12.73 48.62 26.59
N THR A 840 12.21 47.59 27.28
CA THR A 840 10.78 47.47 27.61
C THR A 840 10.48 48.02 29.01
N SER A 841 10.17 49.32 29.14
CA SER A 841 9.57 49.86 30.38
C SER A 841 8.65 51.07 30.16
N ARG A 842 7.37 50.91 30.53
CA ARG A 842 6.34 51.93 30.86
C ARG A 842 6.54 53.37 30.34
N SER A 843 5.68 53.81 29.40
CA SER A 843 4.56 54.74 29.71
C SER A 843 3.80 55.26 28.47
N GLY A 844 2.50 55.55 28.62
CA GLY A 844 1.80 56.63 27.93
C GLY A 844 1.45 56.53 26.42
N LEU A 845 0.17 56.23 26.16
CA LEU A 845 -0.56 56.47 24.89
C LEU A 845 -0.16 55.61 23.65
N PRO A 846 -1.03 55.51 22.62
CA PRO A 846 -1.03 54.38 21.70
C PRO A 846 -0.13 54.58 20.48
N SER A 847 0.55 53.49 20.08
CA SER A 847 1.27 53.40 18.81
C SER A 847 0.70 52.28 17.93
N ILE A 848 0.97 52.38 16.63
CA ILE A 848 0.34 51.59 15.57
C ILE A 848 0.84 50.13 15.62
N LYS A 849 -0.07 49.16 15.51
CA LYS A 849 0.28 47.74 15.36
C LYS A 849 0.84 47.48 13.95
N PRO A 850 1.98 46.78 13.81
CA PRO A 850 2.26 46.00 12.61
C PRO A 850 1.27 44.83 12.56
N GLU A 851 0.62 44.63 11.41
CA GLU A 851 -0.18 43.43 11.16
C GLU A 851 0.75 42.25 10.77
N THR A 852 0.23 41.02 10.83
CA THR A 852 0.92 39.74 10.53
C THR A 852 1.96 39.24 11.54
N MET A 853 1.50 38.63 12.64
CA MET A 853 2.13 37.48 13.34
C MET A 853 1.20 36.99 14.46
N ASP A 854 0.31 36.04 14.13
CA ASP A 854 -0.54 35.40 15.14
C ASP A 854 0.25 34.37 15.98
N ASN A 855 -0.11 34.26 17.25
CA ASN A 855 0.48 33.40 18.29
C ASN A 855 1.95 33.70 18.73
N PRO A 856 2.17 34.28 19.92
CA PRO A 856 3.52 34.49 20.46
C PRO A 856 4.17 33.18 20.94
N ARG A 857 5.46 32.98 20.62
CA ARG A 857 6.22 31.77 21.01
C ARG A 857 6.29 31.66 22.55
N LYS A 858 5.81 30.54 23.11
CA LYS A 858 5.91 30.18 24.55
C LYS A 858 6.95 29.05 24.76
N GLY A 859 7.94 29.25 25.64
CA GLY A 859 9.04 28.31 25.92
C GLY A 859 8.70 27.18 26.91
N PHE A 860 9.58 26.19 27.05
CA PHE A 860 9.34 24.98 27.84
C PHE A 860 10.20 24.92 29.11
N THR A 861 9.59 24.71 30.28
CA THR A 861 10.31 24.40 31.54
C THR A 861 10.51 22.88 31.72
N LEU A 862 11.45 22.50 32.59
CA LEU A 862 11.63 21.10 32.98
C LEU A 862 10.39 20.53 33.71
N SER A 863 9.65 21.36 34.45
CA SER A 863 8.38 21.01 35.09
C SER A 863 7.25 20.73 34.10
N TYR A 864 7.18 21.48 32.99
CA TYR A 864 6.24 21.22 31.91
C TYR A 864 6.57 19.91 31.19
N LEU A 865 7.81 19.76 30.72
CA LEU A 865 8.24 18.58 29.94
C LEU A 865 8.08 17.25 30.69
N ARG A 866 8.22 17.27 32.03
CA ARG A 866 7.99 16.09 32.89
C ARG A 866 6.51 15.72 33.09
N ARG A 867 5.57 16.63 32.82
CA ARG A 867 4.11 16.41 32.91
C ARG A 867 3.51 15.88 31.59
N VAL A 868 4.23 16.00 30.46
CA VAL A 868 3.83 15.43 29.16
C VAL A 868 3.73 13.88 29.26
N PRO A 869 2.54 13.27 29.03
CA PRO A 869 2.32 11.85 29.31
C PRO A 869 3.25 10.90 28.53
N GLU A 870 3.44 11.14 27.24
CA GLU A 870 4.20 10.25 26.36
C GLU A 870 5.71 10.33 26.61
N LEU A 871 6.21 11.52 26.97
CA LEU A 871 7.61 11.71 27.40
C LEU A 871 7.84 11.08 28.78
N SER A 872 6.91 11.25 29.73
CA SER A 872 6.98 10.61 31.05
C SER A 872 6.96 9.08 30.93
N LEU A 873 6.07 8.53 30.09
CA LEU A 873 6.02 7.11 29.74
C LEU A 873 7.35 6.64 29.13
N LEU A 874 7.93 7.40 28.19
CA LEU A 874 9.22 7.02 27.60
C LEU A 874 10.35 7.03 28.63
N ALA A 875 10.44 8.07 29.45
CA ALA A 875 11.45 8.19 30.50
C ALA A 875 11.35 7.02 31.49
N SER A 876 10.14 6.65 31.92
CA SER A 876 9.87 5.48 32.76
C SER A 876 10.38 4.19 32.12
N ARG A 877 9.99 3.91 30.87
CA ARG A 877 10.43 2.72 30.12
C ARG A 877 11.96 2.68 29.94
N VAL A 878 12.60 3.81 29.66
CA VAL A 878 14.07 3.91 29.51
C VAL A 878 14.79 3.70 30.85
N VAL A 879 14.34 4.32 31.95
CA VAL A 879 14.95 4.13 33.29
C VAL A 879 14.86 2.67 33.73
N MET A 880 13.74 1.98 33.47
CA MET A 880 13.62 0.54 33.70
C MET A 880 14.60 -0.27 32.83
N ALA A 881 14.65 0.00 31.52
CA ALA A 881 15.51 -0.72 30.58
C ALA A 881 17.01 -0.55 30.91
N VAL A 882 17.46 0.68 31.18
CA VAL A 882 18.83 0.98 31.59
C VAL A 882 19.17 0.32 32.92
N SER A 883 18.28 0.36 33.92
CA SER A 883 18.51 -0.31 35.21
C SER A 883 18.64 -1.83 35.03
N LYS A 884 17.76 -2.46 34.23
CA LYS A 884 17.80 -3.89 33.90
C LYS A 884 19.05 -4.29 33.11
N ARG A 885 19.61 -3.39 32.29
CA ARG A 885 20.92 -3.57 31.62
C ARG A 885 22.08 -3.48 32.61
N ARG A 886 22.11 -2.48 33.50
CA ARG A 886 23.16 -2.33 34.52
C ARG A 886 23.23 -3.54 35.46
N LEU A 887 22.09 -4.02 35.96
CA LEU A 887 22.01 -5.24 36.77
C LEU A 887 22.50 -6.51 36.04
N ARG A 888 22.26 -6.62 34.72
CA ARG A 888 22.80 -7.71 33.91
C ARG A 888 24.33 -7.62 33.76
N ALA A 889 24.86 -6.43 33.51
CA ALA A 889 26.30 -6.19 33.39
C ALA A 889 27.04 -6.43 34.72
N GLU A 890 26.48 -6.01 35.84
CA GLU A 890 27.02 -6.24 37.18
C GLU A 890 26.98 -7.73 37.55
N LYS A 891 25.85 -8.41 37.30
CA LYS A 891 25.74 -9.88 37.45
C LYS A 891 26.71 -10.65 36.55
N GLN A 892 27.13 -10.08 35.41
CA GLN A 892 28.15 -10.68 34.56
C GLN A 892 29.56 -10.43 35.14
N LYS A 893 29.92 -9.19 35.47
CA LYS A 893 31.19 -8.86 36.15
C LYS A 893 31.43 -9.69 37.42
N LEU A 894 30.38 -9.98 38.21
CA LEU A 894 30.48 -10.84 39.39
C LEU A 894 30.74 -12.33 39.09
N LYS A 895 30.37 -12.84 37.90
CA LYS A 895 30.81 -14.16 37.43
C LYS A 895 32.26 -14.11 36.94
N ASP A 896 32.58 -13.07 36.16
CA ASP A 896 33.88 -12.91 35.50
C ASP A 896 35.00 -12.74 36.55
N ALA A 897 34.68 -12.11 37.69
CA ALA A 897 35.54 -11.99 38.87
C ALA A 897 35.60 -13.27 39.75
N GLY A 898 35.12 -14.42 39.27
CA GLY A 898 35.25 -15.76 39.89
C GLY A 898 34.56 -15.99 41.25
N THR A 899 34.10 -14.93 41.92
CA THR A 899 33.69 -14.96 43.32
C THR A 899 32.24 -15.45 43.46
N LYS A 900 32.06 -16.74 43.80
CA LYS A 900 30.73 -17.31 44.09
C LYS A 900 30.12 -16.61 45.32
N PRO A 901 28.99 -15.87 45.20
CA PRO A 901 28.39 -15.20 46.34
C PRO A 901 27.64 -16.20 47.23
N THR A 902 27.82 -16.08 48.55
CA THR A 902 27.04 -16.81 49.55
C THR A 902 25.56 -16.43 49.49
N SER A 903 24.68 -17.31 50.00
CA SER A 903 23.22 -17.13 49.93
C SER A 903 22.76 -15.77 50.48
N GLN A 904 23.26 -15.36 51.64
CA GLN A 904 22.98 -14.04 52.24
C GLN A 904 23.44 -12.88 51.36
N ARG A 905 24.67 -12.92 50.81
CA ARG A 905 25.17 -11.85 49.93
C ARG A 905 24.39 -11.77 48.62
N LYS A 906 23.89 -12.90 48.11
CA LYS A 906 23.01 -12.99 46.95
C LYS A 906 21.63 -12.37 47.23
N ALA A 907 21.09 -12.56 48.44
CA ALA A 907 19.86 -11.91 48.90
C ALA A 907 20.05 -10.38 49.12
N GLN A 908 21.17 -9.96 49.73
CA GLN A 908 21.51 -8.54 49.91
C GLN A 908 21.65 -7.80 48.58
N ILE A 909 22.28 -8.41 47.56
CA ILE A 909 22.37 -7.81 46.20
C ILE A 909 20.98 -7.67 45.58
N LEU A 910 20.08 -8.63 45.76
CA LEU A 910 18.69 -8.54 45.27
C LEU A 910 17.90 -7.45 46.00
N ALA A 911 18.05 -7.32 47.32
CA ALA A 911 17.43 -6.25 48.10
C ALA A 911 17.95 -4.86 47.69
N ALA A 912 19.26 -4.70 47.53
CA ALA A 912 19.89 -3.47 47.06
C ALA A 912 19.58 -3.13 45.59
N SER A 913 19.06 -4.09 44.81
CA SER A 913 18.60 -3.88 43.44
C SER A 913 17.18 -3.30 43.34
N ALA A 914 16.41 -3.28 44.44
CA ALA A 914 15.06 -2.74 44.47
C ALA A 914 15.09 -1.20 44.45
N ILE A 915 14.60 -0.60 43.36
CA ILE A 915 14.52 0.85 43.21
C ILE A 915 13.26 1.34 43.93
N THR A 916 13.40 2.20 44.95
CA THR A 916 12.23 2.82 45.60
C THR A 916 11.51 3.76 44.63
N PRO A 917 10.19 4.03 44.79
CA PRO A 917 9.47 4.97 43.94
C PRO A 917 10.13 6.36 43.87
N THR A 918 10.62 6.85 45.01
CA THR A 918 11.38 8.11 45.13
C THR A 918 12.69 8.10 44.32
N GLN A 919 13.45 7.00 44.36
CA GLN A 919 14.65 6.85 43.52
C GLN A 919 14.31 6.69 42.03
N PHE A 920 13.15 6.14 41.69
CA PHE A 920 12.70 6.00 40.31
C PHE A 920 12.34 7.36 39.70
N ALA A 921 11.53 8.16 40.41
CA ALA A 921 11.22 9.54 40.03
C ALA A 921 12.48 10.42 39.91
N GLY A 922 13.44 10.25 40.85
CA GLY A 922 14.74 10.92 40.78
C GLY A 922 15.58 10.53 39.55
N LYS A 923 15.55 9.26 39.13
CA LYS A 923 16.20 8.79 37.90
C LYS A 923 15.52 9.36 36.65
N MET A 924 14.18 9.48 36.64
CA MET A 924 13.45 10.15 35.56
C MET A 924 13.80 11.64 35.45
N LYS A 925 13.79 12.41 36.56
CA LYS A 925 14.18 13.84 36.53
C LYS A 925 15.60 14.02 35.96
N ARG A 926 16.55 13.17 36.35
CA ARG A 926 17.93 13.18 35.82
C ARG A 926 18.02 12.86 34.32
N LEU A 927 17.15 11.99 33.77
CA LEU A 927 17.12 11.68 32.34
C LEU A 927 16.62 12.87 31.50
N PHE A 928 15.58 13.57 31.97
CA PHE A 928 15.14 14.84 31.36
C PHE A 928 16.27 15.90 31.42
N GLN A 929 16.84 16.15 32.60
CA GLN A 929 17.93 17.12 32.79
C GLN A 929 19.15 16.81 31.90
N TRP A 930 19.60 15.55 31.85
CA TRP A 930 20.70 15.14 30.99
C TRP A 930 20.39 15.42 29.51
N SER A 931 19.17 15.13 29.06
CA SER A 931 18.77 15.29 27.66
C SER A 931 18.73 16.75 27.23
N ILE A 932 18.18 17.63 28.08
CA ILE A 932 18.18 19.09 27.87
C ILE A 932 19.64 19.59 27.83
N VAL A 933 20.49 19.16 28.76
CA VAL A 933 21.91 19.57 28.80
C VAL A 933 22.72 19.08 27.60
N GLN A 934 22.41 17.92 27.01
CA GLN A 934 23.02 17.52 25.74
C GLN A 934 22.52 18.38 24.58
N LEU A 935 21.20 18.60 24.46
CA LEU A 935 20.63 19.39 23.36
C LEU A 935 21.07 20.87 23.42
N LEU A 936 21.24 21.44 24.61
CA LEU A 936 21.90 22.74 24.81
C LEU A 936 23.34 22.72 24.29
N LYS A 937 24.15 21.72 24.64
CA LYS A 937 25.56 21.59 24.18
C LYS A 937 25.71 21.32 22.69
N GLU A 938 24.72 20.68 22.08
CA GLU A 938 24.62 20.46 20.63
C GLU A 938 24.10 21.70 19.87
N GLY A 939 23.84 22.82 20.55
CA GLY A 939 23.29 24.04 19.94
C GLY A 939 21.83 23.90 19.45
N CYS A 940 21.16 22.80 19.80
CA CYS A 940 19.79 22.48 19.40
C CYS A 940 18.72 23.19 20.25
N LEU A 941 19.08 23.58 21.48
CA LEU A 941 18.27 24.39 22.39
C LEU A 941 19.08 25.61 22.84
N VAL A 942 18.39 26.67 23.25
CA VAL A 942 18.94 27.77 24.05
C VAL A 942 18.05 28.09 25.25
N HIS A 943 18.59 28.82 26.23
CA HIS A 943 17.81 29.36 27.33
C HIS A 943 16.80 30.41 26.82
N TRP A 944 15.61 30.40 27.40
CA TRP A 944 14.49 31.26 27.04
C TRP A 944 14.09 32.14 28.23
N ASP A 945 13.98 33.45 27.98
CA ASP A 945 13.65 34.47 29.01
C ASP A 945 12.28 35.13 28.77
N GLY A 946 11.49 34.63 27.80
CA GLY A 946 10.15 35.12 27.47
C GLY A 946 9.03 34.29 28.12
N PRO A 947 7.77 34.45 27.68
CA PRO A 947 6.62 33.71 28.20
C PRO A 947 6.83 32.18 28.17
N VAL A 948 6.44 31.50 29.24
CA VAL A 948 6.55 30.03 29.37
C VAL A 948 5.20 29.36 29.14
N ARG A 949 5.21 28.10 28.72
CA ARG A 949 4.01 27.26 28.65
C ARG A 949 3.53 26.92 30.07
N ALA A 950 2.27 27.23 30.37
CA ALA A 950 1.65 26.89 31.64
C ALA A 950 1.74 25.37 31.91
N CYS A 951 1.98 24.99 33.17
CA CYS A 951 1.94 23.58 33.53
C CYS A 951 0.49 23.07 33.46
N PRO A 952 0.22 21.99 32.72
CA PRO A 952 -1.13 21.48 32.57
C PRO A 952 -1.62 20.81 33.86
N ASP A 953 -2.85 21.12 34.25
CA ASP A 953 -3.63 20.33 35.18
C ASP A 953 -3.94 18.93 34.62
N SER A 954 -4.31 18.01 35.50
CA SER A 954 -4.49 16.59 35.20
C SER A 954 -5.58 16.25 34.17
N SER A 955 -6.38 17.24 33.76
CA SER A 955 -7.48 17.13 32.79
C SER A 955 -7.21 17.72 31.41
N SER A 956 -6.16 18.52 31.20
CA SER A 956 -6.05 19.41 30.02
C SER A 956 -5.09 18.95 28.89
N ILE A 957 -4.51 17.75 28.97
CA ILE A 957 -3.56 17.25 27.95
C ILE A 957 -4.22 16.24 26.98
N THR A 958 -4.82 16.73 25.89
CA THR A 958 -5.50 15.88 24.89
C THR A 958 -4.79 15.78 23.53
N ASN A 959 -4.01 16.80 23.12
CA ASN A 959 -3.55 16.96 21.73
C ASN A 959 -2.07 16.59 21.43
N ALA A 960 -1.33 16.00 22.38
CA ALA A 960 0.03 15.50 22.10
C ALA A 960 0.05 14.21 21.23
N SER A 961 -1.07 13.49 21.22
CA SER A 961 -1.32 12.25 20.46
C SER A 961 -1.00 12.35 18.96
N LEU A 962 -1.29 13.50 18.34
CA LEU A 962 -1.14 13.76 16.90
C LEU A 962 0.32 13.68 16.40
N LEU A 963 1.31 13.86 17.28
CA LEU A 963 2.74 13.78 16.94
C LEU A 963 3.24 12.35 16.75
N TRP A 964 2.47 11.36 17.20
CA TRP A 964 2.91 9.97 17.29
C TRP A 964 2.14 9.07 16.30
N LYS A 965 2.83 8.06 15.74
CA LYS A 965 2.21 7.02 14.90
C LYS A 965 1.42 6.03 15.77
N THR A 966 0.14 6.34 15.93
CA THR A 966 -0.96 5.47 16.39
C THR A 966 -1.25 4.35 15.38
N VAL A 967 -2.38 3.65 15.50
CA VAL A 967 -2.90 2.72 14.49
C VAL A 967 -4.32 3.16 14.17
N GLY A 968 -4.56 3.54 12.91
CA GLY A 968 -5.73 4.34 12.54
C GLY A 968 -5.50 5.81 12.87
N ASP A 969 -5.39 6.64 11.83
CA ASP A 969 -5.41 8.09 11.93
C ASP A 969 -6.14 8.57 10.67
N GLY A 970 -7.33 9.14 10.86
CA GLY A 970 -8.39 9.15 9.84
C GLY A 970 -9.76 9.47 10.45
N SER A 971 -9.79 10.52 11.28
CA SER A 971 -10.97 11.19 11.85
C SER A 971 -12.16 10.32 12.32
N SER A 972 -12.13 9.88 13.58
CA SER A 972 -13.34 9.79 14.40
C SER A 972 -12.99 10.07 15.86
N LEU A 973 -13.69 11.02 16.48
CA LEU A 973 -13.54 11.35 17.90
C LEU A 973 -14.15 10.25 18.77
N PHE A 974 -13.35 9.61 19.62
CA PHE A 974 -13.84 8.83 20.76
C PHE A 974 -12.94 9.02 21.99
N SER A 975 -13.53 9.52 23.07
CA SER A 975 -12.85 9.71 24.35
C SER A 975 -12.45 8.36 24.97
N THR A 976 -11.23 8.29 25.50
CA THR A 976 -10.70 7.09 26.17
C THR A 976 -11.28 6.91 27.58
N THR A 977 -12.53 6.48 27.67
CA THR A 977 -13.22 6.19 28.93
C THR A 977 -14.00 4.86 28.90
N THR A 978 -13.32 3.72 28.72
CA THR A 978 -13.72 2.37 29.24
C THR A 978 -12.70 1.26 28.87
N LEU A 979 -11.58 1.17 29.60
CA LEU A 979 -10.71 -0.04 29.60
C LEU A 979 -10.17 -0.36 31.00
N ASN A 980 -11.06 -0.41 31.99
CA ASN A 980 -10.82 -1.11 33.24
C ASN A 980 -11.49 -2.50 33.20
N SER A 981 -10.78 -3.49 33.74
CA SER A 981 -11.19 -4.89 33.92
C SER A 981 -11.35 -5.75 32.66
N SER A 982 -10.88 -7.01 32.61
CA SER A 982 -9.83 -7.71 33.42
C SER A 982 -9.61 -9.13 32.86
N THR A 983 -8.38 -9.51 32.52
CA THR A 983 -7.88 -10.90 32.67
C THR A 983 -6.37 -10.86 32.88
N SER A 984 -5.89 -11.34 34.02
CA SER A 984 -4.51 -11.08 34.48
C SER A 984 -3.53 -12.22 34.22
N SER A 985 -2.28 -11.87 33.90
CA SER A 985 -1.12 -12.68 34.31
C SER A 985 0.14 -11.80 34.44
N THR A 986 0.54 -11.52 35.69
CA THR A 986 1.87 -11.04 36.09
C THR A 986 2.42 -9.80 35.37
N PHE A 987 1.81 -8.64 35.62
CA PHE A 987 2.62 -7.49 36.05
C PHE A 987 2.60 -7.44 37.58
N ILE A 988 3.66 -6.91 38.18
CA ILE A 988 3.71 -6.72 39.64
C ILE A 988 2.79 -5.56 39.98
N ASP A 989 1.89 -5.80 40.93
CA ASP A 989 0.99 -4.79 41.45
C ASP A 989 1.80 -3.66 42.09
N LEU A 990 1.70 -2.49 41.48
CA LEU A 990 2.30 -1.25 41.93
C LEU A 990 1.33 -0.13 41.54
N ASP A 991 0.38 0.14 42.44
CA ASP A 991 -0.13 1.49 42.66
C ASP A 991 1.06 2.40 43.01
N VAL A 992 1.77 2.85 41.97
CA VAL A 992 2.70 3.96 42.07
C VAL A 992 1.85 5.22 42.08
N ASP A 993 1.40 5.60 43.28
CA ASP A 993 1.32 7.02 43.62
C ASP A 993 2.58 7.68 43.07
N ALA A 994 2.41 8.55 42.08
CA ALA A 994 3.48 9.05 41.22
C ALA A 994 4.24 10.17 41.93
N GLY A 995 4.86 9.79 43.06
CA GLY A 995 5.35 10.60 44.17
C GLY A 995 5.49 12.07 43.83
N ALA A 996 4.46 12.82 44.22
CA ALA A 996 4.10 14.19 43.81
C ALA A 996 5.15 14.88 42.92
N LEU A 997 4.82 15.08 41.64
CA LEU A 997 5.57 15.96 40.75
C LEU A 997 5.56 17.36 41.36
N SER A 998 6.68 17.76 41.97
CA SER A 998 6.87 19.05 42.62
C SER A 998 6.28 20.19 41.79
N ASP A 999 5.60 21.11 42.47
CA ASP A 999 4.99 22.29 41.86
C ASP A 999 6.03 23.09 41.06
N PRO A 1000 5.64 23.70 39.93
CA PRO A 1000 6.56 24.46 39.12
C PRO A 1000 7.09 25.66 39.91
N ASP A 1001 8.41 25.72 40.07
CA ASP A 1001 9.06 26.92 40.62
C ASP A 1001 8.91 28.06 39.59
N PRO A 1002 8.35 29.23 39.95
CA PRO A 1002 8.20 30.35 39.04
C PRO A 1002 9.54 30.95 38.57
N SER A 1003 10.67 30.51 39.13
CA SER A 1003 12.03 30.82 38.69
C SER A 1003 12.74 29.68 37.94
N GLU A 1004 12.05 28.59 37.58
CA GLU A 1004 12.66 27.48 36.83
C GLU A 1004 13.08 27.91 35.41
N GLU A 1005 14.29 27.52 35.00
CA GLU A 1005 14.81 27.80 33.66
C GLU A 1005 13.90 27.23 32.56
N ALA A 1006 13.60 28.08 31.57
CA ALA A 1006 12.92 27.70 30.34
C ALA A 1006 13.91 27.57 29.16
N TYR A 1007 13.52 26.77 28.18
CA TYR A 1007 14.31 26.48 26.98
C TYR A 1007 13.43 26.54 25.72
N ILE A 1008 14.03 26.82 24.58
CA ILE A 1008 13.37 26.83 23.26
C ILE A 1008 14.26 26.15 22.20
N SER A 1009 13.64 25.53 21.19
CA SER A 1009 14.36 24.93 20.06
C SER A 1009 14.98 26.01 19.17
N VAL A 1010 16.27 25.84 18.87
CA VAL A 1010 16.95 26.65 17.85
C VAL A 1010 16.41 26.24 16.49
N THR A 1011 15.85 27.23 15.79
CA THR A 1011 15.21 27.11 14.48
C THR A 1011 15.67 28.29 13.63
N PRO A 1012 15.80 28.16 12.30
CA PRO A 1012 16.40 29.20 11.46
C PRO A 1012 15.63 30.53 11.55
N ASP A 1013 14.30 30.43 11.59
CA ASP A 1013 13.35 31.52 11.77
C ASP A 1013 13.41 32.18 13.15
N PHE A 1014 13.75 31.46 14.22
CA PHE A 1014 14.01 32.07 15.54
C PHE A 1014 15.38 32.77 15.59
N LEU A 1015 16.38 32.24 14.89
CA LEU A 1015 17.76 32.72 14.94
C LEU A 1015 18.06 33.87 13.95
N ALA A 1016 17.27 33.99 12.88
CA ALA A 1016 17.42 34.98 11.81
C ALA A 1016 17.57 36.43 12.32
N ASP A 1017 16.67 36.91 13.17
CA ASP A 1017 16.72 38.31 13.63
C ASP A 1017 17.94 38.60 14.51
N PHE A 1018 18.41 37.63 15.28
CA PHE A 1018 19.65 37.76 16.06
C PHE A 1018 20.89 37.75 15.15
N VAL A 1019 20.89 36.97 14.07
CA VAL A 1019 21.95 36.96 13.06
C VAL A 1019 22.01 38.29 12.30
N ALA A 1020 20.88 38.83 11.86
CA ALA A 1020 20.81 40.14 11.20
C ALA A 1020 21.33 41.27 12.13
N ASN A 1021 20.90 41.29 13.39
CA ASN A 1021 21.41 42.26 14.37
C ASN A 1021 22.90 42.06 14.70
N ALA A 1022 23.42 40.83 14.66
CA ALA A 1022 24.84 40.57 14.82
C ALA A 1022 25.69 41.06 13.64
N ILE A 1023 25.16 41.00 12.40
CA ILE A 1023 25.79 41.64 11.22
C ILE A 1023 25.80 43.16 11.41
N LYS A 1024 24.66 43.77 11.80
CA LYS A 1024 24.56 45.21 12.04
C LYS A 1024 25.60 45.70 13.05
N VAL A 1025 25.73 45.03 14.20
CA VAL A 1025 26.73 45.37 15.23
C VAL A 1025 28.18 45.24 14.72
N LEU A 1026 28.45 44.42 13.70
CA LEU A 1026 29.76 44.40 13.03
C LEU A 1026 29.94 45.62 12.11
N VAL A 1027 28.93 45.99 11.31
CA VAL A 1027 28.96 47.22 10.48
C VAL A 1027 29.22 48.44 11.37
N ASP A 1028 28.35 48.68 12.36
CA ASP A 1028 28.44 49.78 13.31
C ASP A 1028 29.81 49.83 14.02
N HIS A 1029 30.46 48.67 14.23
CA HIS A 1029 31.77 48.61 14.87
C HIS A 1029 32.90 49.04 13.93
N TYR A 1030 32.90 48.58 12.67
CA TYR A 1030 33.94 48.93 11.70
C TYR A 1030 33.90 50.41 11.31
N GLU A 1031 32.70 50.98 11.19
CA GLU A 1031 32.50 52.42 10.98
C GLU A 1031 33.09 53.26 12.13
N ARG A 1032 32.71 52.95 13.39
CA ARG A 1032 33.20 53.68 14.57
C ARG A 1032 34.71 53.63 14.78
N ILE A 1033 35.40 52.61 14.28
CA ILE A 1033 36.87 52.51 14.34
C ILE A 1033 37.56 53.02 13.06
N GLY A 1034 36.82 53.57 12.10
CA GLY A 1034 37.34 54.15 10.86
C GLY A 1034 38.04 53.12 9.94
N LYS A 1035 37.66 51.84 10.00
CA LYS A 1035 38.27 50.77 9.19
C LYS A 1035 37.30 50.26 8.16
N ARG A 1036 37.80 50.02 6.94
CA ARG A 1036 37.03 49.45 5.84
C ARG A 1036 36.38 48.12 6.26
N TYR A 1037 35.05 48.12 6.35
CA TYR A 1037 34.25 46.91 6.46
C TYR A 1037 34.35 46.09 5.16
N ASN A 1038 34.27 44.77 5.26
CA ASN A 1038 34.40 43.85 4.11
C ASN A 1038 33.46 42.64 4.27
N GLY A 1039 32.25 42.84 4.82
CA GLY A 1039 31.29 41.78 5.12
C GLY A 1039 31.60 40.99 6.38
N ALA A 1040 30.55 40.57 7.08
CA ALA A 1040 30.59 39.70 8.24
C ALA A 1040 30.95 38.26 7.84
N THR A 1041 31.82 37.61 8.61
CA THR A 1041 32.06 36.16 8.51
C THR A 1041 31.22 35.41 9.55
N LYS A 1042 30.99 34.11 9.35
CA LYS A 1042 30.31 33.25 10.34
C LYS A 1042 30.93 33.35 11.73
N ASP A 1043 32.27 33.33 11.80
CA ASP A 1043 33.04 33.53 13.03
C ASP A 1043 32.79 34.90 13.68
N GLY A 1044 32.67 35.96 12.87
CA GLY A 1044 32.34 37.31 13.35
C GLY A 1044 30.95 37.37 13.96
N ILE A 1045 29.96 36.78 13.27
CA ILE A 1045 28.57 36.68 13.74
C ILE A 1045 28.50 35.88 15.04
N LEU A 1046 29.14 34.71 15.10
CA LEU A 1046 29.26 33.90 16.31
C LEU A 1046 30.02 34.62 17.43
N SER A 1047 31.04 35.41 17.12
CA SER A 1047 31.80 36.21 18.10
C SER A 1047 30.99 37.37 18.68
N VAL A 1048 29.97 37.87 17.96
CA VAL A 1048 28.98 38.82 18.50
C VAL A 1048 27.92 38.10 19.33
N LEU A 1049 27.30 37.05 18.79
CA LEU A 1049 26.25 36.30 19.47
C LEU A 1049 26.72 35.67 20.79
N ARG A 1050 27.89 35.02 20.81
CA ARG A 1050 28.45 34.37 22.01
C ARG A 1050 28.93 35.33 23.11
N LYS A 1051 28.71 36.65 22.98
CA LYS A 1051 28.81 37.61 24.09
C LYS A 1051 27.65 37.47 25.08
N ASP A 1052 26.53 36.94 24.61
CA ASP A 1052 25.38 36.53 25.41
C ASP A 1052 25.48 35.00 25.67
N ASP A 1053 25.42 34.60 26.94
CA ASP A 1053 25.59 33.21 27.38
C ASP A 1053 24.48 32.28 26.82
N ARG A 1054 23.36 32.82 26.31
CA ARG A 1054 22.31 32.06 25.61
C ARG A 1054 22.81 31.39 24.34
N TRP A 1055 23.57 32.12 23.51
CA TRP A 1055 24.03 31.64 22.19
C TRP A 1055 25.37 30.88 22.24
N LYS A 1056 25.91 30.67 23.44
CA LYS A 1056 27.22 30.07 23.73
C LYS A 1056 27.53 28.79 22.94
N TYR A 1057 26.53 27.91 22.78
CA TYR A 1057 26.67 26.61 22.12
C TYR A 1057 26.17 26.57 20.66
N VAL A 1058 25.66 27.69 20.13
CA VAL A 1058 25.27 27.77 18.71
C VAL A 1058 26.51 27.59 17.83
N GLY A 1059 26.41 26.70 16.84
CA GLY A 1059 27.47 26.40 15.87
C GLY A 1059 27.28 27.11 14.53
N GLU A 1060 28.29 27.04 13.67
CA GLU A 1060 28.26 27.65 12.32
C GLU A 1060 27.07 27.17 11.47
N TRP A 1061 26.69 25.89 11.58
CA TRP A 1061 25.62 25.31 10.78
C TRP A 1061 24.25 25.99 11.03
N SER A 1062 23.93 26.32 12.29
CA SER A 1062 22.72 27.08 12.62
C SER A 1062 22.75 28.52 12.09
N ILE A 1063 23.95 29.10 11.96
CA ILE A 1063 24.15 30.43 11.36
C ILE A 1063 24.00 30.35 9.85
N ASP A 1064 24.46 29.27 9.20
CA ASP A 1064 24.23 29.03 7.77
C ASP A 1064 22.74 28.90 7.44
N ASP A 1065 21.98 28.09 8.18
CA ASP A 1065 20.54 27.94 7.96
C ASP A 1065 19.79 29.28 8.14
N ALA A 1066 20.20 30.09 9.13
CA ALA A 1066 19.63 31.41 9.40
C ALA A 1066 20.01 32.45 8.32
N LEU A 1067 21.27 32.44 7.85
CA LEU A 1067 21.73 33.30 6.74
C LEU A 1067 21.04 32.93 5.43
N GLU A 1068 20.83 31.64 5.18
CA GLU A 1068 20.09 31.15 4.00
C GLU A 1068 18.63 31.55 4.04
N LEU A 1069 17.98 31.48 5.21
CA LEU A 1069 16.61 31.99 5.39
C LEU A 1069 16.54 33.51 5.18
N LEU A 1070 17.46 34.28 5.79
CA LEU A 1070 17.54 35.73 5.58
C LEU A 1070 17.80 36.09 4.11
N ARG A 1071 18.61 35.30 3.39
CA ARG A 1071 18.88 35.45 1.96
C ARG A 1071 17.62 35.23 1.12
N LYS A 1072 16.85 34.18 1.42
CA LYS A 1072 15.54 33.92 0.80
C LYS A 1072 14.51 35.01 1.12
N GLN A 1073 14.59 35.63 2.30
CA GLN A 1073 13.79 36.79 2.70
C GLN A 1073 14.31 38.12 2.08
N GLY A 1074 15.41 38.10 1.31
CA GLY A 1074 16.02 39.30 0.73
C GLY A 1074 16.74 40.21 1.73
N ARG A 1075 16.81 39.85 3.02
CA ARG A 1075 17.31 40.70 4.13
C ARG A 1075 18.83 40.72 4.27
N VAL A 1076 19.52 39.73 3.71
CA VAL A 1076 20.99 39.67 3.62
C VAL A 1076 21.41 39.15 2.25
N TRP A 1077 22.62 39.49 1.83
CA TRP A 1077 23.24 38.95 0.62
C TRP A 1077 24.66 38.47 0.90
N SER A 1078 25.21 37.63 0.02
CA SER A 1078 26.58 37.12 0.17
C SER A 1078 27.54 37.89 -0.73
N MET A 1079 28.58 38.47 -0.11
CA MET A 1079 29.69 39.13 -0.79
C MET A 1079 30.72 38.14 -1.39
N GLY A 1080 30.42 36.84 -1.37
CA GLY A 1080 31.34 35.76 -1.74
C GLY A 1080 32.38 35.45 -0.65
N LYS A 1081 33.17 34.37 -0.86
CA LYS A 1081 34.22 33.91 0.08
C LYS A 1081 33.75 33.73 1.54
N GLY A 1082 32.49 33.31 1.74
CA GLY A 1082 31.90 33.10 3.07
C GLY A 1082 31.57 34.39 3.84
N ARG A 1083 31.45 35.52 3.14
CA ARG A 1083 31.11 36.83 3.70
C ARG A 1083 29.69 37.23 3.36
N TRP A 1084 29.07 37.95 4.28
CA TRP A 1084 27.66 38.30 4.28
C TRP A 1084 27.47 39.75 4.73
N ASP A 1085 26.45 40.40 4.21
CA ASP A 1085 26.09 41.76 4.60
C ASP A 1085 24.56 41.94 4.58
N LEU A 1086 24.07 43.01 5.20
CA LEU A 1086 22.66 43.38 5.10
C LEU A 1086 22.34 43.85 3.67
N THR A 1087 21.10 43.64 3.25
CA THR A 1087 20.52 44.33 2.09
C THR A 1087 19.96 45.68 2.58
N GLU A 1088 20.07 46.73 1.75
CA GLU A 1088 19.41 48.04 1.99
C GLU A 1088 17.90 47.98 1.76
#